data_AF-A0AAD2GCP2-F1
#
_entry.id   AF-A0AAD2GCP2-F1
#
_cell.length_a   1.000
_cell.length_b   1.000
_cell.length_c   1.000
_cell.angle_alpha   90.00
_cell.angle_beta   90.00
_cell.angle_gamma   90.00
#
_symmetry.space_group_name_H-M   'P 1'
#
loop_
_entity.id
_entity.type
_entity.pdbx_description
1 polymer ?
#
loop_
_entity_poly.entity_id
_entity_poly.type
_entity_poly.pdbx_seq_one_letter_code
_entity_poly.pdbx_strand_id
1 'polypeptide(L)'
;MASASENDPLLSEKKADSSPEEFMLSFEDHFSLETPSDNVRLRNNSVRVYSSGTQQFQIISTKNELKAKVTSDGSSGLSMLRGWYTLIAVLMMGFLLIFCLQVLLFLFVSLVMEGGLSSNQKLNVFHLVGAVLSIPYFVYGLASTLTMGSEFVLDTWNGHKFFRSILRWSPVFIDWFSFFAFLGIPLIVMITRMFQSPTFWEDTALAWFGCVTVYFCLFSFGVFVFEIWGALELLSHHPKYALLDLNIGAVREFARRAIMLRMQHAYSGLRTRTFFVEGGQALPTANESYEETENVDTEFVITTISLWTRFSQWLPDKFFFEYDPPKRQFNIEDVLDREYFVTDATWSLEKAFCRRSKARSVMVVNGESALTSAQVWSSLICACVGYILIVVLFAGFLAFNGANTIVILVLTGLFIFFNRDKGLNAYKLFDSYKDTLRRRDPESNDSETLYQITESHRLTRPSDKICWILFGCEIFFLLIFPFWMLCDIGNGPIAKLFVLLGLFSACRHYLNVPVVLTELGNLDLLDGKFIRGRDTEEPSAEDKLEDWLEKNRLSKIVARISQGARKDTWSNIIGGMVTIFFLLFLAAFGAGSNNGAEADTSNLLHDFEYKPLENTFKYPTCSLTSNFALPGSNETALADYTFLAGVAYNAPESMPGLLDAWFGEDVAQDNHEFVTEYRSGLAVDSAVHYKLITFPTLNPEFAIVDIRGTNNGWDMISDAQLWSAAWLAQAVRAILPLGAIWSPIIDNVVAMIGVLQTETLRKVAFYVQTSDFVDHLKEKGMFKELRVTGHSLGGGLAMITGAQTETPAVALSGPNTIITRHTLEPEVSLDSLEKYTFNIIPDRDPVPAIDDPSKNYQRINCLAAPSRFADCHTATRSLCDILYTCGSGNRPVLCECVAFGYPEPEPTGDRTFRTACKEFL
;
A
#
# COMPACT_ATOMS: atom_id res chain seq x y z
N MET A 1 39.25 -4.00 107.22
CA MET A 1 39.47 -2.55 107.02
C MET A 1 38.94 -2.22 105.63
N ALA A 2 37.69 -1.77 105.55
CA ALA A 2 37.28 -0.45 105.03
C ALA A 2 37.48 -0.31 103.49
N SER A 3 36.44 -0.53 102.66
CA SER A 3 35.52 0.49 102.06
C SER A 3 36.21 1.33 100.97
N ALA A 4 35.68 1.66 99.78
CA ALA A 4 34.35 1.64 99.16
C ALA A 4 34.50 1.94 97.64
N SER A 5 33.40 1.68 96.90
CA SER A 5 32.94 2.23 95.59
C SER A 5 33.82 1.99 94.34
N GLU A 6 33.31 1.88 93.11
CA GLU A 6 32.01 2.12 92.50
C GLU A 6 31.95 1.37 91.15
N ASN A 7 30.75 1.06 90.66
CA ASN A 7 30.49 0.36 89.40
C ASN A 7 30.77 1.24 88.16
N ASP A 8 31.37 0.66 87.11
CA ASP A 8 30.94 0.87 85.72
C ASP A 8 31.51 -0.21 84.78
N PRO A 9 30.70 -0.98 84.02
CA PRO A 9 31.19 -1.90 83.00
C PRO A 9 30.71 -1.47 81.61
N LEU A 10 31.53 -0.75 80.84
CA LEU A 10 31.28 -0.57 79.41
C LEU A 10 32.55 -0.07 78.70
N LEU A 11 33.16 -0.96 77.91
CA LEU A 11 33.75 -0.74 76.58
C LEU A 11 34.64 -1.94 76.20
N SER A 12 34.01 -3.00 75.68
CA SER A 12 34.71 -3.98 74.87
C SER A 12 34.83 -3.43 73.45
N GLU A 13 36.03 -3.03 73.08
CA GLU A 13 36.41 -2.53 71.76
C GLU A 13 36.31 -3.66 70.71
N LYS A 14 35.11 -3.87 70.15
CA LYS A 14 34.93 -4.63 68.91
C LYS A 14 35.29 -3.72 67.73
N LYS A 15 36.47 -3.91 67.15
CA LYS A 15 36.79 -3.44 65.80
C LYS A 15 35.76 -4.02 64.83
N ALA A 16 34.79 -3.22 64.44
CA ALA A 16 33.94 -3.50 63.29
C ALA A 16 34.79 -3.30 62.02
N ASP A 17 35.21 -4.40 61.42
CA ASP A 17 35.59 -4.49 60.01
C ASP A 17 34.29 -4.34 59.17
N SER A 18 33.59 -3.22 59.31
CA SER A 18 32.55 -2.84 58.35
C SER A 18 33.30 -2.22 57.18
N SER A 19 33.73 -3.05 56.23
CA SER A 19 34.03 -2.59 54.88
C SER A 19 32.86 -1.68 54.48
N PRO A 20 33.09 -0.43 54.03
CA PRO A 20 32.01 0.42 53.58
C PRO A 20 31.24 -0.38 52.52
N GLU A 21 30.00 -0.77 52.85
CA GLU A 21 29.08 -1.33 51.87
C GLU A 21 29.00 -0.29 50.76
N GLU A 22 29.72 -0.57 49.67
CA GLU A 22 29.73 0.26 48.48
C GLU A 22 28.25 0.43 48.10
N PHE A 23 27.77 1.68 48.19
CA PHE A 23 26.43 2.08 47.77
C PHE A 23 26.36 1.93 46.25
N MET A 24 26.33 0.68 45.76
CA MET A 24 26.10 0.38 44.36
C MET A 24 24.62 0.64 44.12
N LEU A 25 24.34 1.74 43.41
CA LEU A 25 23.03 1.98 42.82
C LEU A 25 22.60 0.71 42.07
N SER A 26 21.54 0.07 42.55
CA SER A 26 20.98 -1.11 41.90
C SER A 26 20.21 -0.64 40.66
N PHE A 27 20.88 -0.64 39.51
CA PHE A 27 20.18 -0.44 38.24
C PHE A 27 19.45 -1.73 37.87
N GLU A 28 18.16 -1.61 37.60
CA GLU A 28 17.33 -2.66 37.02
C GLU A 28 17.15 -2.37 35.53
N ASP A 29 17.33 -3.39 34.70
CA ASP A 29 17.19 -3.24 33.26
C ASP A 29 15.71 -3.23 32.90
N HIS A 30 15.25 -2.10 32.37
CA HIS A 30 13.89 -2.00 31.86
C HIS A 30 13.69 -2.95 30.67
N PHE A 31 12.54 -3.64 30.60
CA PHE A 31 12.24 -4.62 29.54
C PHE A 31 12.14 -4.00 28.14
N SER A 32 12.08 -2.67 28.03
CA SER A 32 12.10 -1.98 26.74
C SER A 32 13.48 -1.97 26.06
N LEU A 33 14.56 -2.34 26.77
CA LEU A 33 15.91 -2.39 26.19
C LEU A 33 16.02 -3.49 25.13
N GLU A 34 16.88 -3.29 24.12
CA GLU A 34 17.02 -4.25 23.03
C GLU A 34 17.54 -5.60 23.51
N THR A 35 18.53 -5.56 24.39
CA THR A 35 19.18 -6.67 25.09
C THR A 35 19.35 -6.30 26.56
N PRO A 36 19.41 -7.27 27.49
CA PRO A 36 19.78 -6.96 28.87
C PRO A 36 21.18 -6.35 28.92
N SER A 37 21.48 -5.59 29.96
CA SER A 37 22.81 -5.01 30.14
C SER A 37 23.80 -6.08 30.57
N ASP A 38 24.99 -6.05 29.96
CA ASP A 38 26.09 -6.88 30.40
C ASP A 38 26.88 -6.15 31.48
N ASN A 39 27.07 -6.80 32.63
CA ASN A 39 27.89 -6.28 33.71
C ASN A 39 29.34 -6.75 33.55
N VAL A 40 30.23 -5.85 33.16
CA VAL A 40 31.66 -6.12 33.03
C VAL A 40 32.41 -5.38 34.14
N ARG A 41 33.17 -6.11 34.96
CA ARG A 41 34.09 -5.51 35.94
C ARG A 41 35.41 -5.20 35.25
N LEU A 42 35.73 -3.92 35.09
CA LEU A 42 36.99 -3.44 34.53
C LEU A 42 37.79 -2.74 35.62
N ARG A 43 38.80 -3.43 36.17
CA ARG A 43 39.60 -2.99 37.33
C ARG A 43 38.72 -2.74 38.56
N ASN A 44 38.56 -1.48 38.97
CA ASN A 44 37.77 -1.02 40.12
C ASN A 44 36.43 -0.36 39.69
N ASN A 45 36.08 -0.41 38.41
CA ASN A 45 34.84 0.18 37.89
C ASN A 45 33.88 -0.92 37.47
N SER A 46 32.59 -0.75 37.77
CA SER A 46 31.54 -1.54 37.16
C SER A 46 31.10 -0.84 35.87
N VAL A 47 31.16 -1.57 34.75
CA VAL A 47 30.71 -1.09 33.45
C VAL A 47 29.48 -1.88 33.07
N ARG A 48 28.35 -1.19 32.89
CA ARG A 48 27.16 -1.75 32.27
C ARG A 48 27.17 -1.45 30.79
N VAL A 49 27.07 -2.47 29.96
CA VAL A 49 27.07 -2.32 28.52
C VAL A 49 25.67 -2.61 27.99
N TYR A 50 25.10 -1.63 27.29
CA TYR A 50 23.82 -1.71 26.60
C TYR A 50 24.09 -1.75 25.10
N SER A 51 23.72 -2.85 24.42
CA SER A 51 23.85 -2.94 22.96
C SER A 51 22.64 -2.28 22.28
N SER A 52 22.89 -1.38 21.32
CA SER A 52 21.86 -0.74 20.50
C SER A 52 22.30 -0.69 19.04
N GLY A 53 21.75 -1.57 18.21
CA GLY A 53 22.17 -1.69 16.81
C GLY A 53 23.70 -1.92 16.62
N THR A 54 24.38 -0.94 16.02
CA THR A 54 25.84 -0.87 15.81
C THR A 54 26.56 -0.05 16.88
N GLN A 55 25.83 0.44 17.88
CA GLN A 55 26.34 1.21 19.00
C GLN A 55 26.24 0.40 20.29
N GLN A 56 27.10 0.74 21.22
CA GLN A 56 27.08 0.26 22.60
C GLN A 56 27.08 1.49 23.48
N PHE A 57 26.11 1.57 24.38
CA PHE A 57 26.07 2.56 25.43
C PHE A 57 26.63 1.94 26.70
N GLN A 58 27.62 2.58 27.32
CA GLN A 58 28.34 2.07 28.46
C GLN A 58 28.11 3.02 29.63
N ILE A 59 27.52 2.53 30.73
CA ILE A 59 27.46 3.25 31.99
C ILE A 59 28.60 2.75 32.87
N ILE A 60 29.60 3.59 33.06
CA ILE A 60 30.77 3.32 33.88
C ILE A 60 30.53 3.96 35.25
N SER A 61 30.28 3.14 36.25
CA SER A 61 30.23 3.59 37.63
C SER A 61 31.64 3.54 38.22
N THR A 62 32.12 4.72 38.61
CA THR A 62 33.31 4.89 39.45
C THR A 62 32.84 5.29 40.86
N LYS A 63 33.74 5.20 41.85
CA LYS A 63 33.39 5.49 43.26
C LYS A 63 32.67 6.82 43.48
N ASN A 64 32.94 7.84 42.67
CA ASN A 64 32.37 9.19 42.84
C ASN A 64 31.66 9.73 41.59
N GLU A 65 31.60 8.98 40.49
CA GLU A 65 31.13 9.51 39.19
C GLU A 65 30.53 8.40 38.32
N LEU A 66 29.35 8.68 37.74
CA LEU A 66 28.74 7.86 36.69
C LEU A 66 29.05 8.48 35.33
N LYS A 67 29.78 7.75 34.47
CA LYS A 67 30.07 8.18 33.10
C LYS A 67 29.26 7.37 32.10
N ALA A 68 28.48 8.05 31.28
CA ALA A 68 27.86 7.46 30.10
C ALA A 68 28.77 7.62 28.88
N LYS A 69 29.02 6.54 28.14
CA LYS A 69 29.85 6.54 26.94
C LYS A 69 29.14 5.79 25.81
N VAL A 70 29.06 6.39 24.63
CA VAL A 70 28.61 5.70 23.41
C VAL A 70 29.85 5.25 22.63
N THR A 71 29.90 3.99 22.20
CA THR A 71 30.92 3.43 21.32
C THR A 71 30.26 2.76 20.11
N SER A 72 30.74 3.02 18.90
CA SER A 72 30.27 2.31 17.70
C SER A 72 31.16 1.11 17.40
N ASP A 73 30.56 -0.07 17.25
CA ASP A 73 31.23 -1.34 16.92
C ASP A 73 30.90 -1.81 15.48
N GLY A 74 30.36 -0.91 14.65
CA GLY A 74 30.01 -1.21 13.27
C GLY A 74 31.23 -1.15 12.34
N SER A 75 31.53 -2.23 11.63
CA SER A 75 32.42 -2.19 10.46
C SER A 75 31.63 -1.77 9.22
N SER A 76 32.28 -1.06 8.29
CA SER A 76 31.65 -0.69 7.01
C SER A 76 31.16 -1.91 6.23
N GLY A 77 31.87 -3.05 6.33
CA GLY A 77 31.47 -4.30 5.69
C GLY A 77 30.17 -4.87 6.25
N LEU A 78 29.98 -4.84 7.57
CA LEU A 78 28.72 -5.28 8.20
C LEU A 78 27.55 -4.36 7.82
N SER A 79 27.78 -3.05 7.81
CA SER A 79 26.77 -2.08 7.37
C SER A 79 26.40 -2.28 5.89
N MET A 80 27.38 -2.57 5.03
CA MET A 80 27.13 -2.88 3.62
C MET A 80 26.31 -4.17 3.46
N LEU A 81 26.64 -5.24 4.20
CA LEU A 81 25.91 -6.50 4.16
C LEU A 81 24.45 -6.32 4.61
N ARG A 82 24.22 -5.62 5.73
CA ARG A 82 22.87 -5.30 6.22
C ARG A 82 22.11 -4.40 5.24
N GLY A 83 22.78 -3.43 4.63
CA GLY A 83 22.21 -2.60 3.57
C GLY A 83 21.75 -3.44 2.39
N TRP A 84 22.55 -4.42 1.97
CA TRP A 84 22.20 -5.34 0.89
C TRP A 84 20.97 -6.18 1.25
N TYR A 85 20.94 -6.82 2.42
CA TYR A 85 19.78 -7.61 2.86
C TYR A 85 18.52 -6.76 2.93
N THR A 86 18.64 -5.54 3.47
CA THR A 86 17.53 -4.60 3.62
C THR A 86 17.00 -4.19 2.26
N LEU A 87 17.86 -3.91 1.28
CA LEU A 87 17.44 -3.56 -0.07
C LEU A 87 16.55 -4.65 -0.70
N ILE A 88 16.94 -5.91 -0.53
CA ILE A 88 16.17 -7.06 -1.05
C ILE A 88 14.86 -7.24 -0.27
N ALA A 89 14.87 -7.05 1.05
CA ALA A 89 13.66 -7.09 1.86
C ALA A 89 12.67 -5.97 1.47
N VAL A 90 13.17 -4.77 1.16
CA VAL A 90 12.36 -3.63 0.67
C VAL A 90 11.73 -3.96 -0.69
N LEU A 91 12.48 -4.59 -1.60
CA LEU A 91 11.94 -5.05 -2.87
C LEU A 91 10.82 -6.06 -2.68
N MET A 92 11.03 -7.10 -1.86
CA MET A 92 10.00 -8.10 -1.58
C MET A 92 8.76 -7.45 -0.97
N MET A 93 8.94 -6.47 -0.08
CA MET A 93 7.84 -5.67 0.46
C MET A 93 7.13 -4.83 -0.61
N GLY A 94 7.86 -4.32 -1.62
CA GLY A 94 7.29 -3.67 -2.80
C GLY A 94 6.38 -4.61 -3.59
N PHE A 95 6.82 -5.83 -3.87
CA PHE A 95 5.98 -6.85 -4.52
C PHE A 95 4.78 -7.26 -3.67
N LEU A 96 4.96 -7.37 -2.35
CA LEU A 96 3.86 -7.62 -1.41
C LEU A 96 2.81 -6.50 -1.45
N LEU A 97 3.24 -5.23 -1.60
CA LEU A 97 2.33 -4.11 -1.77
C LEU A 97 1.53 -4.22 -3.08
N ILE A 98 2.19 -4.54 -4.20
CA ILE A 98 1.51 -4.76 -5.49
C ILE A 98 0.47 -5.88 -5.35
N PHE A 99 0.85 -7.00 -4.75
CA PHE A 99 -0.06 -8.11 -4.47
C PHE A 99 -1.28 -7.65 -3.66
N CYS A 100 -1.08 -6.88 -2.59
CA CYS A 100 -2.18 -6.35 -1.78
C CYS A 100 -3.10 -5.42 -2.58
N LEU A 101 -2.55 -4.53 -3.40
CA LEU A 101 -3.33 -3.61 -4.21
C LEU A 101 -4.11 -4.35 -5.31
N GLN A 102 -3.51 -5.38 -5.92
CA GLN A 102 -4.16 -6.17 -6.96
C GLN A 102 -5.33 -6.99 -6.41
N VAL A 103 -5.20 -7.56 -5.20
CA VAL A 103 -6.31 -8.25 -4.52
C VAL A 103 -7.50 -7.32 -4.34
N LEU A 104 -7.26 -6.07 -3.93
CA LEU A 104 -8.32 -5.07 -3.78
C LEU A 104 -8.92 -4.69 -5.12
N LEU A 105 -8.09 -4.48 -6.14
CA LEU A 105 -8.58 -4.15 -7.46
C LEU A 105 -9.48 -5.27 -8.00
N PHE A 106 -9.07 -6.54 -7.93
CA PHE A 106 -9.89 -7.66 -8.38
C PHE A 106 -11.21 -7.79 -7.60
N LEU A 107 -11.21 -7.44 -6.30
CA LEU A 107 -12.45 -7.35 -5.53
C LEU A 107 -13.38 -6.27 -6.08
N PHE A 108 -12.84 -5.10 -6.45
CA PHE A 108 -13.63 -4.02 -7.08
C PHE A 108 -14.10 -4.38 -8.48
N VAL A 109 -13.26 -4.98 -9.34
CA VAL A 109 -13.67 -5.45 -10.66
C VAL A 109 -14.82 -6.46 -10.52
N SER A 110 -14.72 -7.38 -9.55
CA SER A 110 -15.79 -8.34 -9.24
C SER A 110 -17.09 -7.62 -8.80
N LEU A 111 -16.98 -6.58 -7.96
CA LEU A 111 -18.13 -5.76 -7.55
C LEU A 111 -18.84 -5.10 -8.75
N VAL A 112 -18.09 -4.63 -9.75
CA VAL A 112 -18.67 -4.01 -10.95
C VAL A 112 -19.43 -5.04 -11.79
N MET A 113 -18.83 -6.22 -11.99
CA MET A 113 -19.43 -7.31 -12.75
C MET A 113 -20.75 -7.77 -12.10
N GLU A 114 -20.73 -8.03 -10.80
CA GLU A 114 -21.91 -8.49 -10.04
C GLU A 114 -22.96 -7.40 -9.80
N GLY A 115 -22.58 -6.13 -9.97
CA GLY A 115 -23.48 -4.99 -9.96
C GLY A 115 -24.56 -5.04 -11.06
N GLY A 116 -24.55 -6.04 -11.95
CA GLY A 116 -25.50 -6.17 -13.06
C GLY A 116 -25.30 -5.10 -14.14
N LEU A 117 -24.08 -4.60 -14.22
CA LEU A 117 -23.73 -3.45 -15.05
C LEU A 117 -23.08 -3.91 -16.37
N SER A 118 -22.28 -5.00 -16.36
CA SER A 118 -21.47 -5.42 -17.52
C SER A 118 -22.21 -6.34 -18.50
N SER A 119 -23.23 -7.03 -18.00
CA SER A 119 -24.12 -7.86 -18.79
C SER A 119 -25.53 -7.46 -18.36
N ASN A 120 -26.53 -7.55 -19.22
CA ASN A 120 -27.94 -7.28 -18.89
C ASN A 120 -28.52 -8.20 -17.78
N GLN A 121 -27.67 -8.84 -16.98
CA GLN A 121 -28.00 -9.59 -15.79
C GLN A 121 -28.59 -8.70 -14.71
N LYS A 122 -29.59 -9.25 -14.01
CA LYS A 122 -30.24 -8.57 -12.89
C LYS A 122 -29.24 -8.42 -11.75
N LEU A 123 -29.09 -7.19 -11.24
CA LEU A 123 -28.32 -6.88 -10.04
C LEU A 123 -28.63 -7.88 -8.91
N ASN A 124 -27.63 -8.66 -8.50
CA ASN A 124 -27.74 -9.51 -7.32
C ASN A 124 -27.27 -8.73 -6.10
N VAL A 125 -28.22 -8.11 -5.40
CA VAL A 125 -27.96 -7.29 -4.21
C VAL A 125 -27.19 -8.07 -3.13
N PHE A 126 -27.40 -9.39 -3.01
CA PHE A 126 -26.68 -10.20 -2.01
C PHE A 126 -25.19 -10.35 -2.35
N HIS A 127 -24.85 -10.59 -3.62
CA HIS A 127 -23.46 -10.65 -4.07
C HIS A 127 -22.74 -9.32 -3.85
N LEU A 128 -23.39 -8.23 -4.24
CA LEU A 128 -22.88 -6.87 -4.04
C LEU A 128 -22.62 -6.59 -2.55
N VAL A 129 -23.60 -6.86 -1.68
CA VAL A 129 -23.46 -6.65 -0.24
C VAL A 129 -22.37 -7.55 0.36
N GLY A 130 -22.29 -8.82 -0.06
CA GLY A 130 -21.24 -9.74 0.37
C GLY A 130 -19.84 -9.26 0.04
N ALA A 131 -19.62 -8.84 -1.21
CA ALA A 131 -18.33 -8.33 -1.65
C ALA A 131 -17.98 -7.00 -0.96
N VAL A 132 -18.93 -6.08 -0.76
CA VAL A 132 -18.70 -4.84 0.02
C VAL A 132 -18.34 -5.15 1.48
N LEU A 133 -19.02 -6.09 2.11
CA LEU A 133 -18.74 -6.50 3.49
C LEU A 133 -17.39 -7.22 3.66
N SER A 134 -16.79 -7.74 2.57
CA SER A 134 -15.44 -8.31 2.59
C SER A 134 -14.33 -7.24 2.69
N ILE A 135 -14.59 -6.03 2.18
CA ILE A 135 -13.58 -4.96 2.06
C ILE A 135 -12.91 -4.63 3.41
N PRO A 136 -13.64 -4.41 4.53
CA PRO A 136 -13.00 -4.07 5.80
C PRO A 136 -12.01 -5.14 6.30
N TYR A 137 -12.33 -6.42 6.12
CA TYR A 137 -11.46 -7.52 6.52
C TYR A 137 -10.23 -7.64 5.61
N PHE A 138 -10.39 -7.42 4.31
CA PHE A 138 -9.24 -7.32 3.40
C PHE A 138 -8.35 -6.12 3.75
N VAL A 139 -8.92 -4.93 3.95
CA VAL A 139 -8.16 -3.74 4.36
C VAL A 139 -7.35 -4.02 5.62
N TYR A 140 -7.99 -4.58 6.64
CA TYR A 140 -7.32 -4.92 7.89
C TYR A 140 -6.23 -5.97 7.70
N GLY A 141 -6.53 -7.07 7.01
CA GLY A 141 -5.60 -8.18 6.80
C GLY A 141 -4.38 -7.78 5.96
N LEU A 142 -4.60 -7.11 4.82
CA LEU A 142 -3.54 -6.63 3.95
C LEU A 142 -2.67 -5.57 4.63
N ALA A 143 -3.27 -4.63 5.37
CA ALA A 143 -2.53 -3.66 6.17
C ALA A 143 -1.69 -4.35 7.27
N SER A 144 -2.22 -5.42 7.87
CA SER A 144 -1.51 -6.26 8.84
C SER A 144 -0.28 -6.92 8.22
N THR A 145 -0.43 -7.51 7.03
CA THR A 145 0.65 -8.16 6.29
C THR A 145 1.74 -7.14 5.88
N LEU A 146 1.36 -5.95 5.43
CA LEU A 146 2.30 -4.87 5.12
C LEU A 146 3.01 -4.30 6.35
N THR A 147 2.33 -4.30 7.50
CA THR A 147 2.96 -3.95 8.79
C THR A 147 4.03 -4.98 9.15
N MET A 148 3.74 -6.27 9.02
CA MET A 148 4.74 -7.34 9.19
C MET A 148 5.89 -7.19 8.21
N GLY A 149 5.62 -6.86 6.93
CA GLY A 149 6.65 -6.59 5.93
C GLY A 149 7.57 -5.41 6.32
N SER A 150 6.99 -4.33 6.84
CA SER A 150 7.77 -3.18 7.32
C SER A 150 8.68 -3.52 8.49
N GLU A 151 8.19 -4.34 9.42
CA GLU A 151 8.97 -4.77 10.58
C GLU A 151 10.02 -5.79 10.19
N PHE A 152 9.75 -6.62 9.19
CA PHE A 152 10.72 -7.51 8.59
C PHE A 152 11.90 -6.75 7.95
N VAL A 153 11.60 -5.69 7.20
CA VAL A 153 12.62 -4.79 6.63
C VAL A 153 13.48 -4.16 7.73
N LEU A 154 12.85 -3.59 8.77
CA LEU A 154 13.59 -2.98 9.86
C LEU A 154 14.38 -4.00 10.68
N ASP A 155 13.84 -5.20 10.89
CA ASP A 155 14.56 -6.25 11.60
C ASP A 155 15.79 -6.69 10.81
N THR A 156 15.66 -6.80 9.48
CA THR A 156 16.77 -7.08 8.57
C THR A 156 17.87 -6.02 8.66
N TRP A 157 17.50 -4.73 8.66
CA TRP A 157 18.45 -3.63 8.87
C TRP A 157 19.16 -3.72 10.22
N ASN A 158 18.44 -4.15 11.26
CA ASN A 158 18.98 -4.29 12.62
C ASN A 158 19.73 -5.61 12.86
N GLY A 159 19.92 -6.45 11.84
CA GLY A 159 20.64 -7.73 11.94
C GLY A 159 19.80 -8.86 12.54
N HIS A 160 18.51 -8.89 12.23
CA HIS A 160 17.56 -9.94 12.61
C HIS A 160 17.37 -10.13 14.12
N LYS A 161 17.61 -9.08 14.93
CA LYS A 161 17.55 -9.14 16.40
C LYS A 161 16.16 -9.54 16.91
N PHE A 162 15.11 -9.04 16.27
CA PHE A 162 13.75 -9.33 16.65
C PHE A 162 13.38 -10.77 16.28
N PHE A 163 13.74 -11.24 15.07
CA PHE A 163 13.56 -12.63 14.69
C PHE A 163 14.31 -13.61 15.60
N ARG A 164 15.55 -13.25 16.03
CA ARG A 164 16.31 -13.99 17.06
C ARG A 164 15.56 -14.11 18.37
N SER A 165 14.94 -13.02 18.80
CA SER A 165 14.18 -13.02 20.03
C SER A 165 12.95 -13.93 19.93
N ILE A 166 12.21 -13.88 18.81
CA ILE A 166 11.02 -14.70 18.57
C ILE A 166 11.37 -16.19 18.60
N LEU A 167 12.24 -16.69 17.71
CA LEU A 167 12.37 -18.14 17.55
C LEU A 167 13.17 -18.86 18.65
N ARG A 168 13.72 -18.13 19.64
CA ARG A 168 14.66 -18.67 20.65
C ARG A 168 15.83 -19.46 20.02
N TRP A 169 16.16 -19.20 18.75
CA TRP A 169 17.28 -19.85 18.05
C TRP A 169 18.61 -19.17 18.39
N SER A 170 19.70 -19.92 18.29
CA SER A 170 21.02 -19.35 18.54
C SER A 170 21.33 -18.23 17.52
N PRO A 171 22.01 -17.14 17.94
CA PRO A 171 22.37 -16.06 17.03
C PRO A 171 23.15 -16.54 15.81
N VAL A 172 24.04 -17.53 16.02
CA VAL A 172 24.85 -18.15 14.96
C VAL A 172 23.96 -18.84 13.92
N PHE A 173 22.95 -19.59 14.36
CA PHE A 173 22.05 -20.27 13.43
C PHE A 173 21.28 -19.27 12.57
N ILE A 174 20.75 -18.20 13.16
CA ILE A 174 20.00 -17.19 12.42
C ILE A 174 20.89 -16.44 11.43
N ASP A 175 22.14 -16.16 11.79
CA ASP A 175 23.07 -15.51 10.87
C ASP A 175 23.40 -16.38 9.66
N TRP A 176 23.61 -17.68 9.87
CA TRP A 176 23.77 -18.64 8.76
C TRP A 176 22.50 -18.78 7.94
N PHE A 177 21.34 -18.89 8.58
CA PHE A 177 20.05 -19.01 7.88
C PHE A 177 19.75 -17.77 7.03
N SER A 178 20.00 -16.58 7.59
CA SER A 178 19.89 -15.30 6.88
C SER A 178 20.89 -15.23 5.73
N PHE A 179 22.14 -15.63 5.95
CA PHE A 179 23.15 -15.71 4.89
C PHE A 179 22.70 -16.61 3.74
N PHE A 180 22.20 -17.82 4.02
CA PHE A 180 21.72 -18.72 2.97
C PHE A 180 20.51 -18.17 2.23
N ALA A 181 19.54 -17.59 2.94
CA ALA A 181 18.34 -17.02 2.32
C ALA A 181 18.63 -15.78 1.47
N PHE A 182 19.52 -14.89 1.91
CA PHE A 182 19.80 -13.62 1.24
C PHE A 182 20.98 -13.67 0.27
N LEU A 183 21.91 -14.61 0.40
CA LEU A 183 23.12 -14.66 -0.44
C LEU A 183 23.50 -16.07 -0.87
N GLY A 184 23.60 -17.02 0.05
CA GLY A 184 24.17 -18.34 -0.21
C GLY A 184 23.44 -19.09 -1.33
N ILE A 185 22.12 -19.29 -1.19
CA ILE A 185 21.32 -19.98 -2.21
C ILE A 185 21.29 -19.19 -3.53
N PRO A 186 20.99 -17.87 -3.56
CA PRO A 186 21.04 -17.09 -4.79
C PRO A 186 22.38 -17.15 -5.51
N LEU A 187 23.51 -17.06 -4.80
CA LEU A 187 24.84 -17.14 -5.39
C LEU A 187 25.12 -18.52 -5.99
N ILE A 188 24.70 -19.60 -5.33
CA ILE A 188 24.85 -20.96 -5.87
C ILE A 188 24.03 -21.13 -7.16
N VAL A 189 22.79 -20.62 -7.17
CA VAL A 189 21.92 -20.63 -8.36
C VAL A 189 22.59 -19.82 -9.48
N MET A 190 23.07 -18.62 -9.17
CA MET A 190 23.76 -17.76 -10.14
C MET A 190 24.97 -18.45 -10.77
N ILE A 191 25.87 -18.99 -9.95
CA ILE A 191 27.06 -19.70 -10.43
C ILE A 191 26.64 -20.87 -11.33
N THR A 192 25.69 -21.67 -10.89
CA THR A 192 25.23 -22.86 -11.64
C THR A 192 24.58 -22.45 -12.97
N ARG A 193 23.73 -21.42 -12.97
CA ARG A 193 23.00 -20.97 -14.15
C ARG A 193 23.85 -20.20 -15.13
N MET A 194 24.87 -19.46 -14.69
CA MET A 194 25.85 -18.82 -15.58
C MET A 194 26.54 -19.82 -16.50
N PHE A 195 26.70 -21.08 -16.08
CA PHE A 195 27.24 -22.15 -16.93
C PHE A 195 26.20 -22.81 -17.84
N GLN A 196 24.89 -22.59 -17.63
CA GLN A 196 23.82 -23.35 -18.29
C GLN A 196 22.89 -22.53 -19.19
N SER A 197 22.61 -21.26 -18.86
CA SER A 197 21.57 -20.46 -19.52
C SER A 197 21.99 -18.99 -19.69
N PRO A 198 21.63 -18.34 -20.82
CA PRO A 198 21.77 -16.89 -20.97
C PRO A 198 20.83 -16.11 -20.02
N THR A 199 19.74 -16.73 -19.54
CA THR A 199 18.79 -16.13 -18.58
C THR A 199 19.20 -16.36 -17.13
N PHE A 200 20.48 -16.61 -16.85
CA PHE A 200 20.98 -16.93 -15.51
C PHE A 200 20.56 -15.94 -14.43
N TRP A 201 20.42 -14.67 -14.79
CA TRP A 201 20.05 -13.61 -13.86
C TRP A 201 18.56 -13.68 -13.47
N GLU A 202 17.67 -14.00 -14.41
CA GLU A 202 16.24 -14.21 -14.14
C GLU A 202 16.04 -15.36 -13.15
N ASP A 203 16.65 -16.51 -13.42
CA ASP A 203 16.64 -17.67 -12.51
C ASP A 203 17.18 -17.32 -11.11
N THR A 204 18.28 -16.56 -11.06
CA THR A 204 18.91 -16.12 -9.80
C THR A 204 17.97 -15.21 -9.02
N ALA A 205 17.39 -14.21 -9.68
CA ALA A 205 16.49 -13.25 -9.06
C ALA A 205 15.19 -13.91 -8.59
N LEU A 206 14.64 -14.89 -9.33
CA LEU A 206 13.51 -15.70 -8.89
C LEU A 206 13.84 -16.54 -7.65
N ALA A 207 14.99 -17.23 -7.66
CA ALA A 207 15.45 -17.98 -6.49
C ALA A 207 15.66 -17.06 -5.27
N TRP A 208 16.19 -15.86 -5.50
CA TRP A 208 16.39 -14.84 -4.48
C TRP A 208 15.08 -14.36 -3.87
N PHE A 209 14.14 -13.96 -4.72
CA PHE A 209 12.80 -13.55 -4.30
C PHE A 209 12.10 -14.67 -3.52
N GLY A 210 12.17 -15.92 -4.02
CA GLY A 210 11.62 -17.09 -3.35
C GLY A 210 12.21 -17.34 -1.96
N CYS A 211 13.54 -17.32 -1.83
CA CYS A 211 14.21 -17.53 -0.55
C CYS A 211 13.82 -16.47 0.51
N VAL A 212 13.81 -15.20 0.10
CA VAL A 212 13.45 -14.08 1.00
C VAL A 212 11.96 -14.11 1.34
N THR A 213 11.10 -14.51 0.40
CA THR A 213 9.66 -14.69 0.66
C THR A 213 9.42 -15.80 1.69
N VAL A 214 10.09 -16.96 1.56
CA VAL A 214 10.01 -18.04 2.57
C VAL A 214 10.50 -17.55 3.93
N TYR A 215 11.62 -16.81 3.97
CA TYR A 215 12.14 -16.23 5.20
C TYR A 215 11.13 -15.26 5.84
N PHE A 216 10.48 -14.42 5.04
CA PHE A 216 9.42 -13.52 5.49
C PHE A 216 8.19 -14.26 6.00
N CYS A 217 7.78 -15.36 5.35
CA CYS A 217 6.68 -16.19 5.83
C CYS A 217 6.99 -16.81 7.20
N LEU A 218 8.22 -17.30 7.42
CA LEU A 218 8.65 -17.82 8.72
C LEU A 218 8.67 -16.72 9.79
N PHE A 219 9.17 -15.53 9.45
CA PHE A 219 9.13 -14.36 10.31
C PHE A 219 7.69 -14.00 10.71
N SER A 220 6.80 -13.87 9.73
CA SER A 220 5.39 -13.49 9.95
C SER A 220 4.63 -14.55 10.75
N PHE A 221 4.89 -15.84 10.48
CA PHE A 221 4.31 -16.93 11.25
C PHE A 221 4.81 -16.92 12.70
N GLY A 222 6.11 -16.70 12.92
CA GLY A 222 6.69 -16.52 14.25
C GLY A 222 6.00 -15.37 15.00
N VAL A 223 5.92 -14.18 14.39
CA VAL A 223 5.21 -13.03 14.97
C VAL A 223 3.76 -13.38 15.33
N PHE A 224 3.03 -14.02 14.41
CA PHE A 224 1.65 -14.42 14.64
C PHE A 224 1.50 -15.37 15.83
N VAL A 225 2.29 -16.44 15.86
CA VAL A 225 2.27 -17.43 16.95
C VAL A 225 2.56 -16.74 18.28
N PHE A 226 3.60 -15.91 18.36
CA PHE A 226 3.94 -15.19 19.59
C PHE A 226 2.88 -14.19 20.04
N GLU A 227 2.21 -13.51 19.11
CA GLU A 227 1.10 -12.63 19.47
C GLU A 227 -0.05 -13.43 20.09
N ILE A 228 -0.41 -14.58 19.50
CA ILE A 228 -1.47 -15.43 20.05
C ILE A 228 -1.08 -16.00 21.42
N TRP A 229 0.12 -16.56 21.54
CA TRP A 229 0.61 -17.14 22.80
C TRP A 229 0.75 -16.08 23.89
N GLY A 230 1.32 -14.91 23.57
CA GLY A 230 1.44 -13.81 24.53
C GLY A 230 0.09 -13.33 25.05
N ALA A 231 -0.97 -13.35 24.22
CA ALA A 231 -2.33 -13.02 24.67
C ALA A 231 -2.86 -14.06 25.66
N LEU A 232 -2.66 -15.34 25.38
CA LEU A 232 -3.11 -16.44 26.23
C LEU A 232 -2.35 -16.47 27.56
N GLU A 233 -1.04 -16.25 27.50
CA GLU A 233 -0.15 -16.18 28.67
C GLU A 233 -0.54 -15.01 29.58
N LEU A 234 -0.66 -13.80 29.04
CA LEU A 234 -1.14 -12.64 29.81
C LEU A 234 -2.50 -12.87 30.48
N LEU A 235 -3.41 -13.59 29.81
CA LEU A 235 -4.70 -13.92 30.39
C LEU A 235 -4.60 -14.93 31.52
N SER A 236 -3.60 -15.82 31.49
CA SER A 236 -3.31 -16.75 32.59
C SER A 236 -2.82 -16.02 33.84
N HIS A 237 -2.15 -14.88 33.66
CA HIS A 237 -1.68 -14.02 34.77
C HIS A 237 -2.74 -13.06 35.31
N HIS A 238 -3.87 -12.91 34.62
CA HIS A 238 -4.92 -12.01 35.06
C HIS A 238 -5.49 -12.48 36.42
N PRO A 239 -5.56 -11.66 37.48
CA PRO A 239 -5.94 -12.09 38.84
C PRO A 239 -7.28 -12.83 38.93
N LYS A 240 -8.26 -12.42 38.11
CA LYS A 240 -9.56 -13.09 38.03
C LYS A 240 -9.49 -14.52 37.45
N TYR A 241 -8.42 -14.87 36.74
CA TYR A 241 -8.31 -16.05 35.89
C TYR A 241 -7.11 -16.94 36.23
N ALA A 242 -6.28 -16.54 37.20
CA ALA A 242 -5.04 -17.21 37.61
C ALA A 242 -5.18 -18.67 38.08
N LEU A 243 -6.41 -19.18 38.28
CA LEU A 243 -6.67 -20.56 38.69
C LEU A 243 -6.72 -21.56 37.54
N LEU A 244 -6.55 -21.13 36.29
CA LEU A 244 -6.61 -22.01 35.11
C LEU A 244 -5.19 -22.33 34.62
N ASP A 245 -4.78 -23.59 34.80
CA ASP A 245 -3.56 -24.09 34.16
C ASP A 245 -3.70 -24.08 32.64
N LEU A 246 -2.63 -23.76 31.91
CA LEU A 246 -2.52 -23.74 30.43
C LEU A 246 -2.58 -25.17 29.82
N ASN A 247 -3.67 -25.90 30.06
CA ASN A 247 -3.99 -27.14 29.38
C ASN A 247 -4.81 -26.88 28.11
N ILE A 248 -4.84 -27.82 27.15
CA ILE A 248 -5.58 -27.67 25.87
C ILE A 248 -7.07 -27.30 26.10
N GLY A 249 -7.69 -27.85 27.14
CA GLY A 249 -9.06 -27.49 27.54
C GLY A 249 -9.19 -26.04 28.01
N ALA A 250 -8.16 -25.48 28.63
CA ALA A 250 -8.12 -24.10 29.10
C ALA A 250 -7.90 -23.11 27.95
N VAL A 251 -7.21 -23.49 26.86
CA VAL A 251 -7.01 -22.62 25.68
C VAL A 251 -8.35 -22.12 25.14
N ARG A 252 -9.38 -22.98 25.10
CA ARG A 252 -10.74 -22.59 24.70
C ARG A 252 -11.32 -21.52 25.62
N GLU A 253 -11.13 -21.67 26.93
CA GLU A 253 -11.64 -20.73 27.93
C GLU A 253 -10.86 -19.41 27.91
N PHE A 254 -9.55 -19.44 27.71
CA PHE A 254 -8.72 -18.25 27.50
C PHE A 254 -9.13 -17.52 26.23
N ALA A 255 -9.29 -18.22 25.10
CA ALA A 255 -9.77 -17.62 23.85
C ALA A 255 -11.16 -17.00 24.02
N ARG A 256 -12.08 -17.70 24.70
CA ARG A 256 -13.41 -17.18 25.05
C ARG A 256 -13.32 -15.86 25.82
N ARG A 257 -12.41 -15.77 26.80
CA ARG A 257 -12.21 -14.56 27.62
C ARG A 257 -11.51 -13.44 26.85
N ALA A 258 -10.52 -13.76 26.03
CA ALA A 258 -9.85 -12.82 25.15
C ALA A 258 -10.86 -12.13 24.21
N ILE A 259 -11.71 -12.93 23.55
CA ILE A 259 -12.80 -12.45 22.71
C ILE A 259 -13.68 -11.51 23.53
N MET A 260 -14.11 -11.92 24.73
CA MET A 260 -14.97 -11.10 25.58
C MET A 260 -14.35 -9.77 25.97
N LEU A 261 -13.08 -9.76 26.40
CA LEU A 261 -12.38 -8.52 26.72
C LEU A 261 -12.26 -7.62 25.50
N ARG A 262 -11.97 -8.18 24.32
CA ARG A 262 -11.94 -7.40 23.07
C ARG A 262 -13.30 -6.82 22.72
N MET A 263 -14.37 -7.59 22.84
CA MET A 263 -15.73 -7.09 22.61
C MET A 263 -16.09 -5.99 23.61
N GLN A 264 -15.81 -6.20 24.89
CA GLN A 264 -16.03 -5.20 25.93
C GLN A 264 -15.25 -3.92 25.66
N HIS A 265 -13.99 -4.04 25.25
CA HIS A 265 -13.14 -2.91 24.89
C HIS A 265 -13.68 -2.17 23.66
N ALA A 266 -13.97 -2.87 22.57
CA ALA A 266 -14.39 -2.29 21.29
C ALA A 266 -15.73 -1.54 21.37
N TYR A 267 -16.67 -2.05 22.16
CA TYR A 267 -18.02 -1.50 22.30
C TYR A 267 -18.24 -0.69 23.58
N SER A 268 -17.19 -0.47 24.38
CA SER A 268 -17.29 0.38 25.56
C SER A 268 -17.44 1.85 25.21
N GLY A 269 -18.22 2.58 26.01
CA GLY A 269 -18.23 4.04 25.99
C GLY A 269 -16.93 4.55 26.57
N LEU A 270 -16.16 5.30 25.76
CA LEU A 270 -14.88 5.87 26.16
C LEU A 270 -14.97 7.39 26.18
N ARG A 271 -14.34 7.98 27.20
CA ARG A 271 -14.06 9.40 27.32
C ARG A 271 -12.56 9.58 27.37
N THR A 272 -11.98 10.14 26.32
CA THR A 272 -10.56 10.48 26.30
C THR A 272 -10.39 11.95 26.65
N ARG A 273 -9.58 12.21 27.69
CA ARG A 273 -9.22 13.55 28.16
C ARG A 273 -7.74 13.76 27.88
N THR A 274 -7.40 14.87 27.23
CA THR A 274 -6.02 15.32 27.09
C THR A 274 -5.85 16.59 27.91
N PHE A 275 -4.88 16.57 28.82
CA PHE A 275 -4.53 17.70 29.67
C PHE A 275 -3.01 17.82 29.79
N PHE A 276 -2.57 19.00 30.25
CA PHE A 276 -1.16 19.25 30.51
C PHE A 276 -0.91 19.32 32.01
N VAL A 277 0.17 18.67 32.47
CA VAL A 277 0.61 18.73 33.87
C VAL A 277 1.96 19.42 33.94
N GLU A 278 2.12 20.31 34.93
CA GLU A 278 3.37 21.03 35.18
C GLU A 278 4.34 20.18 36.03
N GLY A 279 5.64 20.36 35.81
CA GLY A 279 6.71 19.64 36.49
C GLY A 279 6.73 19.94 37.97
N GLY A 280 6.57 18.91 38.81
CA GLY A 280 6.55 19.03 40.27
C GLY A 280 5.32 18.38 40.91
N GLN A 281 4.24 18.18 40.13
CA GLN A 281 3.13 17.33 40.55
C GLN A 281 3.50 15.86 40.28
N ALA A 282 3.22 14.98 41.25
CA ALA A 282 3.37 13.55 41.03
C ALA A 282 2.52 13.16 39.82
N LEU A 283 3.15 12.53 38.83
CA LEU A 283 2.42 11.96 37.73
C LEU A 283 1.47 10.91 38.30
N PRO A 284 0.17 10.92 37.93
CA PRO A 284 -0.76 9.95 38.44
C PRO A 284 -0.24 8.57 38.07
N THR A 285 0.29 7.88 39.08
CA THR A 285 0.87 6.55 38.91
C THR A 285 -0.22 5.60 38.44
N ALA A 286 0.14 4.45 37.87
CA ALA A 286 -0.85 3.47 37.44
C ALA A 286 -1.78 3.00 38.58
N ASN A 287 -1.39 3.23 39.84
CA ASN A 287 -2.11 2.81 41.04
C ASN A 287 -3.01 3.89 41.66
N GLU A 288 -2.92 5.15 41.22
CA GLU A 288 -3.74 6.24 41.78
C GLU A 288 -5.20 6.17 41.33
N SER A 289 -6.11 6.43 42.27
CA SER A 289 -7.55 6.29 42.06
C SER A 289 -8.14 7.50 41.32
N TYR A 290 -9.25 7.30 40.60
CA TYR A 290 -9.92 8.37 39.83
C TYR A 290 -10.25 9.60 40.69
N GLU A 291 -10.67 9.38 41.94
CA GLU A 291 -11.06 10.42 42.89
C GLU A 291 -9.90 11.36 43.26
N GLU A 292 -8.66 10.87 43.24
CA GLU A 292 -7.47 11.70 43.50
C GLU A 292 -7.14 12.60 42.31
N THR A 293 -7.37 12.12 41.09
CA THR A 293 -7.10 12.88 39.86
C THR A 293 -8.14 13.97 39.56
N GLU A 294 -9.39 13.81 40.01
CA GLU A 294 -10.45 14.80 39.75
C GLU A 294 -10.28 16.11 40.54
N ASN A 295 -9.54 16.06 41.66
CA ASN A 295 -9.27 17.24 42.50
C ASN A 295 -8.09 18.09 42.03
N VAL A 296 -7.38 17.70 40.98
CA VAL A 296 -6.35 18.55 40.39
C VAL A 296 -7.05 19.52 39.45
N ASP A 297 -7.10 20.80 39.81
CA ASP A 297 -7.66 21.93 39.02
C ASP A 297 -6.91 22.11 37.67
N THR A 298 -6.98 21.11 36.80
CA THR A 298 -6.37 21.11 35.47
C THR A 298 -7.45 21.45 34.45
N GLU A 299 -7.23 22.56 33.76
CA GLU A 299 -8.12 22.98 32.69
C GLU A 299 -8.01 21.99 31.51
N PHE A 300 -9.05 21.19 31.27
CA PHE A 300 -9.03 20.17 30.21
C PHE A 300 -8.97 20.81 28.82
N VAL A 301 -7.94 20.47 28.04
CA VAL A 301 -7.75 21.04 26.69
C VAL A 301 -8.67 20.38 25.67
N ILE A 302 -8.86 19.06 25.77
CA ILE A 302 -9.74 18.31 24.85
C ILE A 302 -10.42 17.17 25.58
N THR A 303 -11.76 17.16 25.59
CA THR A 303 -12.55 15.98 25.92
C THR A 303 -13.19 15.43 24.66
N THR A 304 -12.87 14.19 24.31
CA THR A 304 -13.53 13.46 23.23
C THR A 304 -14.33 12.31 23.81
N ILE A 305 -15.57 12.17 23.35
CA ILE A 305 -16.47 11.10 23.75
C ILE A 305 -16.67 10.21 22.53
N SER A 306 -16.48 8.89 22.68
CA SER A 306 -16.66 7.95 21.58
C SER A 306 -18.11 7.92 21.09
N LEU A 307 -18.32 7.58 19.82
CA LEU A 307 -19.66 7.39 19.25
C LEU A 307 -20.45 6.32 20.02
N TRP A 308 -19.77 5.27 20.48
CA TRP A 308 -20.36 4.21 21.30
C TRP A 308 -20.88 4.72 22.64
N THR A 309 -20.22 5.69 23.28
CA THR A 309 -20.78 6.32 24.50
C THR A 309 -22.14 6.94 24.21
N ARG A 310 -22.24 7.74 23.13
CA ARG A 310 -23.51 8.39 22.74
C ARG A 310 -24.59 7.36 22.42
N PHE A 311 -24.21 6.29 21.74
CA PHE A 311 -25.13 5.19 21.41
C PHE A 311 -25.57 4.41 22.66
N SER A 312 -24.64 4.13 23.58
CA SER A 312 -24.93 3.39 24.81
C SER A 312 -25.90 4.13 25.73
N GLN A 313 -25.86 5.47 25.73
CA GLN A 313 -26.81 6.32 26.48
C GLN A 313 -28.26 6.20 25.97
N TRP A 314 -28.46 5.73 24.74
CA TRP A 314 -29.79 5.58 24.15
C TRP A 314 -30.35 4.16 24.31
N LEU A 315 -29.51 3.21 24.76
CA LEU A 315 -29.89 1.83 24.92
C LEU A 315 -30.28 1.53 26.37
N PRO A 316 -31.20 0.55 26.59
CA PRO A 316 -31.56 0.13 27.94
C PRO A 316 -30.34 -0.32 28.79
N ASP A 317 -30.35 0.03 30.09
CA ASP A 317 -29.32 -0.31 31.09
C ASP A 317 -29.02 -1.82 31.20
N LYS A 318 -29.93 -2.68 30.70
CA LYS A 318 -29.71 -4.13 30.63
C LYS A 318 -28.62 -4.53 29.65
N PHE A 319 -28.35 -3.69 28.64
CA PHE A 319 -27.35 -3.98 27.61
C PHE A 319 -26.01 -3.34 27.91
N PHE A 320 -26.00 -2.18 28.58
CA PHE A 320 -24.81 -1.43 28.95
C PHE A 320 -24.86 -1.06 30.43
N PHE A 321 -23.80 -1.39 31.14
CA PHE A 321 -23.63 -0.99 32.54
C PHE A 321 -22.79 0.29 32.58
N GLU A 322 -23.26 1.31 33.29
CA GLU A 322 -22.47 2.50 33.60
C GLU A 322 -21.46 2.20 34.71
N TYR A 323 -20.24 2.72 34.56
CA TYR A 323 -19.23 2.72 35.60
C TYR A 323 -19.37 4.00 36.41
N ASP A 324 -19.68 3.86 37.68
CA ASP A 324 -19.72 4.95 38.65
C ASP A 324 -18.85 4.56 39.87
N PRO A 325 -17.63 5.13 40.02
CA PRO A 325 -16.99 6.12 39.14
C PRO A 325 -16.46 5.52 37.81
N PRO A 326 -16.17 6.34 36.79
CA PRO A 326 -15.54 5.91 35.54
C PRO A 326 -14.26 5.10 35.77
N LYS A 327 -14.07 4.00 35.01
CA LYS A 327 -12.88 3.16 35.12
C LYS A 327 -11.77 3.69 34.21
N ARG A 328 -10.60 4.07 34.76
CA ARG A 328 -9.41 4.41 33.96
C ARG A 328 -9.02 3.24 33.06
N GLN A 329 -8.72 3.53 31.80
CA GLN A 329 -8.22 2.62 30.80
C GLN A 329 -6.83 3.08 30.38
N PHE A 330 -5.84 2.23 30.61
CA PHE A 330 -4.45 2.51 30.28
C PHE A 330 -4.25 2.49 28.77
N ASN A 331 -3.44 3.42 28.25
CA ASN A 331 -2.93 3.29 26.89
C ASN A 331 -1.82 2.24 26.88
N ILE A 332 -1.55 1.65 25.73
CA ILE A 332 -0.51 0.65 25.61
C ILE A 332 0.88 1.20 25.94
N GLU A 333 1.11 2.48 25.67
CA GLU A 333 2.35 3.16 26.04
C GLU A 333 2.50 3.32 27.56
N ASP A 334 1.39 3.50 28.29
CA ASP A 334 1.39 3.56 29.76
C ASP A 334 1.72 2.17 30.35
N VAL A 335 1.12 1.11 29.80
CA VAL A 335 1.40 -0.27 30.26
C VAL A 335 2.85 -0.68 29.98
N LEU A 336 3.42 -0.19 28.88
CA LEU A 336 4.80 -0.45 28.48
C LEU A 336 5.82 0.46 29.15
N ASP A 337 5.36 1.39 30.00
CA ASP A 337 6.17 2.43 30.64
C ASP A 337 7.09 3.16 29.66
N ARG A 338 6.53 3.55 28.51
CA ARG A 338 7.26 4.26 27.46
C ARG A 338 6.96 5.74 27.49
N GLU A 339 7.76 6.45 28.26
CA GLU A 339 7.75 7.90 28.26
C GLU A 339 8.73 8.45 27.22
N TYR A 340 8.21 9.28 26.31
CA TYR A 340 9.03 9.94 25.31
C TYR A 340 9.31 11.37 25.72
N PHE A 341 10.54 11.62 26.13
CA PHE A 341 11.05 12.95 26.42
C PHE A 341 11.40 13.67 25.12
N VAL A 342 10.88 14.88 24.98
CA VAL A 342 11.16 15.81 23.88
C VAL A 342 11.85 17.02 24.50
N THR A 343 13.16 17.03 24.33
CA THR A 343 14.09 18.08 24.75
C THR A 343 14.59 18.84 23.53
N ASP A 344 15.30 19.95 23.75
CA ASP A 344 16.02 20.67 22.71
C ASP A 344 16.95 19.77 21.86
N ALA A 345 17.62 18.80 22.47
CA ALA A 345 18.55 17.89 21.80
C ALA A 345 17.87 16.68 21.14
N THR A 346 16.70 16.25 21.63
CA THR A 346 16.01 15.04 21.14
C THR A 346 14.88 15.36 20.15
N TRP A 347 14.49 16.64 20.06
CA TRP A 347 13.56 17.16 19.08
C TRP A 347 14.06 16.96 17.64
N SER A 348 13.13 16.62 16.76
CA SER A 348 13.35 16.66 15.32
C SER A 348 12.02 16.87 14.62
N LEU A 349 12.06 17.48 13.43
CA LEU A 349 10.89 17.69 12.59
C LEU A 349 10.14 16.38 12.29
N GLU A 350 10.89 15.32 11.96
CA GLU A 350 10.34 14.00 11.69
C GLU A 350 9.54 13.46 12.89
N LYS A 351 10.13 13.50 14.09
CA LYS A 351 9.45 13.04 15.32
C LYS A 351 8.25 13.89 15.67
N ALA A 352 8.22 15.18 15.36
CA ALA A 352 7.06 16.02 15.64
C ALA A 352 5.94 15.79 14.62
N PHE A 353 6.28 15.69 13.33
CA PHE A 353 5.30 15.58 12.24
C PHE A 353 4.72 14.17 12.09
N CYS A 354 5.55 13.13 12.18
CA CYS A 354 5.14 11.75 11.94
C CYS A 354 4.61 11.05 13.20
N ARG A 355 4.66 11.71 14.37
CA ARG A 355 4.24 11.09 15.63
C ARG A 355 2.72 11.07 15.75
N ARG A 356 2.24 9.97 16.34
CA ARG A 356 0.82 9.80 16.63
C ARG A 356 0.40 10.82 17.69
N SER A 357 -0.65 11.59 17.42
CA SER A 357 -1.15 12.64 18.32
C SER A 357 -1.63 12.14 19.69
N LYS A 358 -1.78 10.83 19.86
CA LYS A 358 -2.25 10.18 21.09
C LYS A 358 -1.14 9.55 21.94
N ALA A 359 0.11 9.62 21.47
CA ALA A 359 1.24 9.07 22.21
C ALA A 359 1.60 9.98 23.39
N ARG A 360 1.88 9.40 24.57
CA ARG A 360 2.27 10.16 25.77
C ARG A 360 3.64 10.81 25.54
N SER A 361 3.73 12.12 25.67
CA SER A 361 4.97 12.85 25.46
C SER A 361 5.25 13.80 26.60
N VAL A 362 6.48 13.78 27.08
CA VAL A 362 6.98 14.74 28.06
C VAL A 362 7.77 15.78 27.29
N MET A 363 7.27 17.00 27.24
CA MET A 363 7.98 18.11 26.60
C MET A 363 8.67 18.91 27.69
N VAL A 364 9.99 19.06 27.58
CA VAL A 364 10.72 19.92 28.51
C VAL A 364 10.55 21.35 28.04
N VAL A 365 9.88 22.18 28.84
CA VAL A 365 9.51 23.56 28.47
C VAL A 365 10.31 24.61 29.22
N ASN A 366 10.91 24.25 30.34
CA ASN A 366 11.81 25.10 31.12
C ASN A 366 13.05 24.30 31.59
N GLY A 367 14.13 25.01 31.93
CA GLY A 367 15.45 24.44 32.23
C GLY A 367 16.41 24.40 31.03
N GLU A 368 17.62 23.87 31.26
CA GLU A 368 18.70 23.88 30.26
C GLU A 368 18.40 23.06 29.00
N SER A 369 17.54 22.04 29.09
CA SER A 369 17.14 21.18 27.97
C SER A 369 15.77 21.51 27.39
N ALA A 370 15.24 22.71 27.70
CA ALA A 370 13.94 23.15 27.26
C ALA A 370 13.87 23.36 25.74
N LEU A 371 12.74 22.97 25.15
CA LEU A 371 12.47 23.24 23.74
C LEU A 371 12.56 24.74 23.47
N THR A 372 13.29 25.09 22.43
CA THR A 372 13.37 26.48 22.00
C THR A 372 12.08 26.88 21.29
N SER A 373 11.68 28.14 21.39
CA SER A 373 10.54 28.67 20.63
C SER A 373 10.67 28.42 19.13
N ALA A 374 11.89 28.43 18.59
CA ALA A 374 12.15 28.11 17.19
C ALA A 374 11.78 26.66 16.82
N GLN A 375 12.08 25.69 17.69
CA GLN A 375 11.73 24.28 17.48
C GLN A 375 10.22 24.06 17.51
N VAL A 376 9.53 24.67 18.46
CA VAL A 376 8.05 24.56 18.57
C VAL A 376 7.36 25.21 17.36
N TRP A 377 7.79 26.41 16.96
CA TRP A 377 7.31 27.03 15.72
C TRP A 377 7.63 26.20 14.48
N SER A 378 8.83 25.60 14.40
CA SER A 378 9.21 24.74 13.28
C SER A 378 8.33 23.49 13.19
N SER A 379 7.95 22.89 14.31
CA SER A 379 7.00 21.77 14.33
C SER A 379 5.62 22.16 13.82
N LEU A 380 5.09 23.30 14.26
CA LEU A 380 3.79 23.81 13.78
C LEU A 380 3.84 24.13 12.28
N ILE A 381 4.86 24.86 11.84
CA ILE A 381 5.04 25.23 10.43
C ILE A 381 5.18 23.97 9.58
N CYS A 382 5.97 22.98 10.02
CA CYS A 382 6.11 21.72 9.31
C CYS A 382 4.78 20.94 9.25
N ALA A 383 3.99 20.92 10.32
CA ALA A 383 2.65 20.33 10.31
C ALA A 383 1.73 21.02 9.29
N CYS A 384 1.69 22.36 9.30
CA CYS A 384 0.89 23.15 8.36
C CYS A 384 1.36 22.98 6.90
N VAL A 385 2.66 23.10 6.64
CA VAL A 385 3.26 22.96 5.31
C VAL A 385 3.08 21.54 4.80
N GLY A 386 3.37 20.52 5.62
CA GLY A 386 3.18 19.12 5.24
C GLY A 386 1.72 18.83 4.91
N TYR A 387 0.77 19.37 5.68
CA TYR A 387 -0.64 19.26 5.38
C TYR A 387 -1.03 19.94 4.06
N ILE A 388 -0.59 21.18 3.85
CA ILE A 388 -0.82 21.92 2.60
C ILE A 388 -0.22 21.16 1.41
N LEU A 389 1.01 20.65 1.53
CA LEU A 389 1.67 19.88 0.47
C LEU A 389 0.91 18.60 0.15
N ILE A 390 0.39 17.87 1.14
CA ILE A 390 -0.43 16.67 0.89
C ILE A 390 -1.73 17.04 0.16
N VAL A 391 -2.40 18.12 0.58
CA VAL A 391 -3.62 18.63 -0.06
C VAL A 391 -3.34 19.05 -1.50
N VAL A 392 -2.25 19.80 -1.72
CA VAL A 392 -1.83 20.26 -3.06
C VAL A 392 -1.39 19.09 -3.93
N LEU A 393 -0.69 18.10 -3.37
CA LEU A 393 -0.29 16.89 -4.09
C LEU A 393 -1.51 16.07 -4.49
N PHE A 394 -2.50 15.91 -3.60
CA PHE A 394 -3.74 15.23 -3.91
C PHE A 394 -4.55 15.97 -4.98
N ALA A 395 -4.72 17.29 -4.84
CA ALA A 395 -5.39 18.11 -5.85
C ALA A 395 -4.63 18.12 -7.19
N GLY A 396 -3.31 18.19 -7.14
CA GLY A 396 -2.42 18.12 -8.29
C GLY A 396 -2.48 16.75 -8.98
N PHE A 397 -2.59 15.66 -8.23
CA PHE A 397 -2.83 14.33 -8.77
C PHE A 397 -4.20 14.23 -9.44
N LEU A 398 -5.27 14.75 -8.83
CA LEU A 398 -6.59 14.77 -9.46
C LEU A 398 -6.58 15.64 -10.74
N ALA A 399 -5.94 16.81 -10.71
CA ALA A 399 -5.77 17.67 -11.87
C ALA A 399 -4.93 17.00 -12.97
N PHE A 400 -3.86 16.29 -12.59
CA PHE A 400 -3.02 15.51 -13.50
C PHE A 400 -3.85 14.44 -14.22
N ASN A 401 -4.78 13.79 -13.53
CA ASN A 401 -5.70 12.82 -14.13
C ASN A 401 -6.90 13.47 -14.86
N GLY A 402 -6.87 14.78 -15.12
CA GLY A 402 -7.91 15.47 -15.87
C GLY A 402 -9.26 15.60 -15.13
N ALA A 403 -9.29 15.43 -13.81
CA ALA A 403 -10.52 15.57 -13.04
C ALA A 403 -11.09 16.99 -13.19
N ASN A 404 -12.42 17.10 -13.31
CA ASN A 404 -13.11 18.40 -13.35
C ASN A 404 -12.85 19.18 -12.05
N THR A 405 -12.67 20.50 -12.16
CA THR A 405 -12.50 21.44 -11.04
C THR A 405 -13.49 21.20 -9.89
N ILE A 406 -14.77 20.91 -10.16
CA ILE A 406 -15.77 20.63 -9.11
C ILE A 406 -15.40 19.35 -8.34
N VAL A 407 -15.01 18.28 -9.04
CA VAL A 407 -14.59 17.02 -8.43
C VAL A 407 -13.34 17.24 -7.58
N ILE A 408 -12.37 17.99 -8.10
CA ILE A 408 -11.15 18.37 -7.35
C ILE A 408 -11.53 19.09 -6.06
N LEU A 409 -12.40 20.10 -6.12
CA LEU A 409 -12.81 20.87 -4.94
C LEU A 409 -13.56 20.03 -3.91
N VAL A 410 -14.48 19.16 -4.35
CA VAL A 410 -15.24 18.28 -3.46
C VAL A 410 -14.33 17.26 -2.77
N LEU A 411 -13.51 16.54 -3.54
CA LEU A 411 -12.62 15.51 -3.01
C LEU A 411 -11.55 16.12 -2.10
N THR A 412 -10.99 17.26 -2.48
CA THR A 412 -10.01 17.99 -1.65
C THR A 412 -10.67 18.52 -0.37
N GLY A 413 -11.90 19.04 -0.45
CA GLY A 413 -12.67 19.49 0.71
C GLY A 413 -12.98 18.36 1.68
N LEU A 414 -13.38 17.19 1.19
CA LEU A 414 -13.57 15.98 1.98
C LEU A 414 -12.25 15.54 2.63
N PHE A 415 -11.17 15.49 1.86
CA PHE A 415 -9.85 15.14 2.37
C PHE A 415 -9.42 16.09 3.50
N ILE A 416 -9.67 17.40 3.35
CA ILE A 416 -9.40 18.39 4.39
C ILE A 416 -10.25 18.15 5.62
N PHE A 417 -11.55 17.89 5.44
CA PHE A 417 -12.48 17.62 6.53
C PHE A 417 -12.05 16.40 7.35
N PHE A 418 -11.66 15.31 6.69
CA PHE A 418 -11.23 14.07 7.36
C PHE A 418 -9.88 14.20 8.08
N ASN A 419 -9.03 15.15 7.70
CA ASN A 419 -7.71 15.35 8.32
C ASN A 419 -7.63 16.57 9.25
N ARG A 420 -8.73 17.33 9.41
CA ARG A 420 -8.76 18.57 10.23
C ARG A 420 -8.25 18.36 11.66
N ASP A 421 -8.53 17.21 12.26
CA ASP A 421 -8.21 16.93 13.66
C ASP A 421 -6.70 16.87 13.88
N LYS A 422 -5.91 16.45 12.86
CA LYS A 422 -4.44 16.46 12.93
C LYS A 422 -3.90 17.89 13.01
N GLY A 423 -4.41 18.78 12.16
CA GLY A 423 -4.02 20.20 12.16
C GLY A 423 -4.43 20.91 13.45
N LEU A 424 -5.64 20.67 13.94
CA LEU A 424 -6.13 21.24 15.19
C LEU A 424 -5.32 20.77 16.40
N ASN A 425 -4.91 19.51 16.45
CA ASN A 425 -4.09 18.98 17.54
C ASN A 425 -2.69 19.64 17.56
N ALA A 426 -2.06 19.83 16.39
CA ALA A 426 -0.78 20.52 16.30
C ALA A 426 -0.88 21.99 16.76
N TYR A 427 -1.96 22.68 16.38
CA TYR A 427 -2.22 24.04 16.83
C TYR A 427 -2.46 24.14 18.34
N LYS A 428 -3.27 23.25 18.91
CA LYS A 428 -3.54 23.23 20.36
C LYS A 428 -2.29 22.99 21.19
N LEU A 429 -1.43 22.06 20.75
CA LEU A 429 -0.14 21.82 21.40
C LEU A 429 0.72 23.09 21.43
N PHE A 430 0.76 23.81 20.31
CA PHE A 430 1.46 25.09 20.21
C PHE A 430 0.87 26.16 21.14
N ASP A 431 -0.46 26.25 21.21
CA ASP A 431 -1.15 27.22 22.06
C ASP A 431 -0.90 26.96 23.54
N SER A 432 -0.98 25.70 23.98
CA SER A 432 -0.65 25.31 25.35
C SER A 432 0.80 25.60 25.72
N TYR A 433 1.76 25.32 24.82
CA TYR A 433 3.15 25.71 25.02
C TYR A 433 3.33 27.22 25.20
N LYS A 434 2.63 28.03 24.38
CA LYS A 434 2.67 29.49 24.45
C LYS A 434 2.11 30.00 25.78
N ASP A 435 1.05 29.39 26.29
CA ASP A 435 0.46 29.77 27.57
C ASP A 435 1.37 29.39 28.75
N THR A 436 2.04 28.23 28.71
CA THR A 436 3.07 27.90 29.71
C THR A 436 4.22 28.91 29.69
N LEU A 437 4.70 29.31 28.50
CA LEU A 437 5.71 30.36 28.38
C LEU A 437 5.27 31.72 28.95
N ARG A 438 3.97 32.03 28.92
CA ARG A 438 3.42 33.28 29.47
C ARG A 438 3.31 33.25 31.00
N ARG A 439 3.09 32.08 31.58
CA ARG A 439 2.99 31.88 33.04
C ARG A 439 4.36 31.80 33.73
N ARG A 440 5.42 31.59 32.95
CA ARG A 440 6.81 31.52 33.41
C ARG A 440 7.19 32.70 34.31
N ASP A 441 7.58 32.39 35.54
CA ASP A 441 8.33 33.32 36.39
C ASP A 441 9.80 33.32 35.93
N PRO A 442 10.34 34.45 35.42
CA PRO A 442 11.72 34.53 34.97
C PRO A 442 12.75 34.28 36.09
N GLU A 443 12.34 34.33 37.37
CA GLU A 443 13.23 34.11 38.51
C GLU A 443 13.30 32.65 38.99
N SER A 444 12.42 31.76 38.54
CA SER A 444 12.48 30.34 38.92
C SER A 444 13.55 29.59 38.12
N ASN A 445 14.51 29.00 38.83
CA ASN A 445 15.54 28.13 38.24
C ASN A 445 15.09 26.66 38.12
N ASP A 446 13.88 26.34 38.59
CA ASP A 446 13.36 24.98 38.55
C ASP A 446 12.97 24.62 37.11
N SER A 447 13.49 23.48 36.63
CA SER A 447 13.15 22.97 35.32
C SER A 447 11.70 22.47 35.32
N GLU A 448 10.76 23.33 34.95
CA GLU A 448 9.39 22.93 34.69
C GLU A 448 9.30 22.07 33.42
N THR A 449 8.73 20.88 33.58
CA THR A 449 8.40 19.96 32.48
C THR A 449 6.92 20.05 32.19
N LEU A 450 6.53 20.08 30.91
CA LEU A 450 5.13 20.01 30.51
C LEU A 450 4.81 18.58 30.07
N TYR A 451 3.98 17.90 30.84
CA TYR A 451 3.51 16.57 30.49
C TYR A 451 2.25 16.69 29.66
N GLN A 452 2.27 16.17 28.43
CA GLN A 452 1.03 15.93 27.70
C GLN A 452 0.50 14.55 28.07
N ILE A 453 -0.52 14.50 28.92
CA ILE A 453 -1.15 13.26 29.35
C ILE A 453 -2.47 13.10 28.62
N THR A 454 -2.66 11.96 27.97
CA THR A 454 -3.94 11.58 27.37
C THR A 454 -4.47 10.38 28.10
N GLU A 455 -5.49 10.59 28.91
CA GLU A 455 -6.15 9.54 29.66
C GLU A 455 -7.43 9.11 28.98
N SER A 456 -7.70 7.82 29.00
CA SER A 456 -8.99 7.29 28.56
C SER A 456 -9.72 6.70 29.74
N HIS A 457 -10.97 7.09 29.91
CA HIS A 457 -11.85 6.62 30.98
C HIS A 457 -13.04 5.90 30.35
N ARG A 458 -13.29 4.67 30.81
CA ARG A 458 -14.44 3.87 30.40
C ARG A 458 -15.66 4.29 31.21
N LEU A 459 -16.66 4.81 30.51
CA LEU A 459 -17.93 5.26 31.08
C LEU A 459 -18.95 4.12 31.13
N THR A 460 -19.02 3.31 30.08
CA THR A 460 -19.97 2.21 29.99
C THR A 460 -19.30 0.92 29.53
N ARG A 461 -19.77 -0.23 30.01
CA ARG A 461 -19.40 -1.56 29.48
C ARG A 461 -20.61 -2.28 28.89
N PRO A 462 -20.47 -2.93 27.74
CA PRO A 462 -21.50 -3.84 27.26
C PRO A 462 -21.64 -5.06 28.18
N SER A 463 -22.85 -5.58 28.30
CA SER A 463 -23.12 -6.86 28.96
C SER A 463 -22.50 -8.05 28.24
N ASP A 464 -22.26 -9.15 28.95
CA ASP A 464 -21.64 -10.31 28.33
C ASP A 464 -22.49 -10.92 27.21
N LYS A 465 -23.82 -10.87 27.37
CA LYS A 465 -24.77 -11.35 26.37
C LYS A 465 -24.69 -10.52 25.09
N ILE A 466 -24.64 -9.19 25.19
CA ILE A 466 -24.54 -8.34 24.00
C ILE A 466 -23.18 -8.51 23.32
N CYS A 467 -22.10 -8.73 24.08
CA CYS A 467 -20.78 -9.05 23.52
C CYS A 467 -20.82 -10.30 22.64
N TRP A 468 -21.41 -11.41 23.11
CA TRP A 468 -21.52 -12.64 22.29
C TRP A 468 -22.41 -12.47 21.06
N ILE A 469 -23.50 -11.71 21.17
CA ILE A 469 -24.38 -11.40 20.03
C ILE A 469 -23.61 -10.60 18.99
N LEU A 470 -22.94 -9.52 19.40
CA LEU A 470 -22.14 -8.68 18.51
C LEU A 470 -20.98 -9.45 17.88
N PHE A 471 -20.34 -10.35 18.63
CA PHE A 471 -19.27 -11.21 18.11
C PHE A 471 -19.80 -12.15 17.04
N GLY A 472 -20.94 -12.80 17.29
CA GLY A 472 -21.62 -13.65 16.31
C GLY A 472 -22.00 -12.86 15.06
N CYS A 473 -22.51 -11.63 15.22
CA CYS A 473 -22.84 -10.74 14.10
C CYS A 473 -21.58 -10.34 13.31
N GLU A 474 -20.50 -9.92 13.96
CA GLU A 474 -19.24 -9.57 13.28
C GLU A 474 -18.70 -10.76 12.47
N ILE A 475 -18.62 -11.96 13.08
CA ILE A 475 -18.15 -13.18 12.38
C ILE A 475 -19.08 -13.53 11.21
N PHE A 476 -20.39 -13.48 11.42
CA PHE A 476 -21.34 -13.82 10.38
C PHE A 476 -21.27 -12.83 9.21
N PHE A 477 -21.43 -11.53 9.47
CA PHE A 477 -21.53 -10.51 8.43
C PHE A 477 -20.20 -10.13 7.79
N LEU A 478 -19.08 -10.26 8.50
CA LEU A 478 -17.78 -9.81 8.00
C LEU A 478 -16.83 -10.95 7.61
N LEU A 479 -17.13 -12.21 7.96
CA LEU A 479 -16.31 -13.36 7.57
C LEU A 479 -17.11 -14.44 6.85
N ILE A 480 -18.16 -15.00 7.47
CA ILE A 480 -18.87 -16.16 6.88
C ILE A 480 -19.69 -15.75 5.64
N PHE A 481 -20.50 -14.71 5.75
CA PHE A 481 -21.37 -14.24 4.67
C PHE A 481 -20.56 -13.75 3.45
N PRO A 482 -19.53 -12.89 3.59
CA PRO A 482 -18.70 -12.49 2.46
C PRO A 482 -17.96 -13.66 1.82
N PHE A 483 -17.43 -14.61 2.61
CA PHE A 483 -16.80 -15.81 2.07
C PHE A 483 -17.78 -16.64 1.23
N TRP A 484 -18.98 -16.90 1.76
CA TRP A 484 -20.00 -17.64 1.03
C TRP A 484 -20.40 -16.94 -0.27
N MET A 485 -20.59 -15.61 -0.24
CA MET A 485 -20.89 -14.83 -1.44
C MET A 485 -19.75 -14.84 -2.46
N LEU A 486 -18.49 -14.72 -2.04
CA LEU A 486 -17.34 -14.81 -2.96
C LEU A 486 -17.22 -16.20 -3.60
N CYS A 487 -17.58 -17.27 -2.88
CA CYS A 487 -17.67 -18.61 -3.45
C CYS A 487 -18.82 -18.73 -4.46
N ASP A 488 -19.99 -18.15 -4.17
CA ASP A 488 -21.18 -18.21 -5.03
C ASP A 488 -20.98 -17.43 -6.34
N ILE A 489 -20.26 -16.30 -6.28
CA ILE A 489 -19.78 -15.51 -7.44
C ILE A 489 -18.85 -16.34 -8.35
N GLY A 490 -18.33 -17.49 -7.88
CA GLY A 490 -17.35 -18.29 -8.60
C GLY A 490 -15.92 -17.77 -8.44
N ASN A 491 -15.68 -16.85 -7.51
CA ASN A 491 -14.36 -16.30 -7.23
C ASN A 491 -13.58 -17.17 -6.22
N GLY A 492 -13.30 -18.41 -6.62
CA GLY A 492 -12.61 -19.39 -5.78
C GLY A 492 -11.26 -18.92 -5.21
N PRO A 493 -10.34 -18.37 -6.03
CA PRO A 493 -9.05 -17.90 -5.55
C PRO A 493 -9.14 -16.77 -4.51
N ILE A 494 -9.94 -15.72 -4.77
CA ILE A 494 -10.10 -14.61 -3.81
C ILE A 494 -10.86 -15.06 -2.58
N ALA A 495 -11.86 -15.95 -2.69
CA ALA A 495 -12.54 -16.52 -1.53
C ALA A 495 -11.59 -17.31 -0.61
N LYS A 496 -10.69 -18.13 -1.19
CA LYS A 496 -9.66 -18.86 -0.44
C LYS A 496 -8.67 -17.91 0.24
N LEU A 497 -8.22 -16.87 -0.47
CA LEU A 497 -7.35 -15.85 0.10
C LEU A 497 -8.06 -15.06 1.20
N PHE A 498 -9.35 -14.72 1.00
CA PHE A 498 -10.18 -14.02 1.96
C PHE A 498 -10.34 -14.82 3.25
N VAL A 499 -10.68 -16.11 3.18
CA VAL A 499 -10.82 -16.92 4.40
C VAL A 499 -9.46 -17.13 5.08
N LEU A 500 -8.37 -17.29 4.32
CA LEU A 500 -7.02 -17.40 4.89
C LEU A 500 -6.66 -16.10 5.64
N LEU A 501 -6.63 -14.97 4.96
CA LEU A 501 -6.32 -13.67 5.55
C LEU A 501 -7.31 -13.29 6.65
N GLY A 502 -8.59 -13.60 6.44
CA GLY A 502 -9.69 -13.33 7.36
C GLY A 502 -9.57 -14.12 8.65
N LEU A 503 -9.18 -15.40 8.61
CA LEU A 503 -8.93 -16.20 9.80
C LEU A 503 -7.69 -15.72 10.56
N PHE A 504 -6.57 -15.46 9.88
CA PHE A 504 -5.38 -14.89 10.52
C PHE A 504 -5.69 -13.54 11.17
N SER A 505 -6.42 -12.68 10.45
CA SER A 505 -6.85 -11.37 10.92
C SER A 505 -7.81 -11.48 12.10
N ALA A 506 -8.80 -12.36 12.03
CA ALA A 506 -9.76 -12.61 13.10
C ALA A 506 -9.02 -13.10 14.36
N CYS A 507 -8.12 -14.08 14.24
CA CYS A 507 -7.31 -14.54 15.36
C CYS A 507 -6.57 -13.39 16.03
N ARG A 508 -5.83 -12.57 15.28
CA ARG A 508 -5.10 -11.41 15.83
C ARG A 508 -6.04 -10.33 16.39
N HIS A 509 -7.19 -10.13 15.76
CA HIS A 509 -8.16 -9.11 16.13
C HIS A 509 -8.89 -9.46 17.42
N TYR A 510 -9.25 -10.72 17.62
CA TYR A 510 -9.96 -11.20 18.80
C TYR A 510 -9.02 -11.62 19.94
N LEU A 511 -7.83 -12.16 19.62
CA LEU A 511 -6.77 -12.49 20.58
C LEU A 511 -5.76 -11.34 20.61
N ASN A 512 -6.27 -10.14 20.90
CA ASN A 512 -5.52 -8.90 20.81
C ASN A 512 -4.74 -8.65 22.10
N VAL A 513 -3.43 -8.94 22.06
CA VAL A 513 -2.49 -8.72 23.18
C VAL A 513 -2.59 -7.30 23.76
N PRO A 514 -2.51 -6.22 22.95
CA PRO A 514 -2.67 -4.87 23.48
C PRO A 514 -3.94 -4.66 24.31
N VAL A 515 -5.08 -5.20 23.88
CA VAL A 515 -6.34 -5.06 24.65
C VAL A 515 -6.23 -5.74 26.01
N VAL A 516 -5.68 -6.95 26.07
CA VAL A 516 -5.45 -7.67 27.33
C VAL A 516 -4.53 -6.85 28.24
N LEU A 517 -3.44 -6.31 27.70
CA LEU A 517 -2.50 -5.44 28.45
C LEU A 517 -3.18 -4.18 28.98
N THR A 518 -4.00 -3.50 28.18
CA THR A 518 -4.72 -2.30 28.64
C THR A 518 -5.73 -2.58 29.74
N GLU A 519 -6.26 -3.81 29.83
CA GLU A 519 -7.13 -4.22 30.94
C GLU A 519 -6.36 -4.61 32.21
N LEU A 520 -5.15 -5.16 32.05
CA LEU A 520 -4.26 -5.50 33.16
C LEU A 520 -3.66 -4.24 33.81
N GLY A 521 -3.38 -3.22 33.01
CA GLY A 521 -2.89 -1.92 33.46
C GLY A 521 -1.39 -1.86 33.80
N ASN A 522 -0.76 -3.00 34.11
CA ASN A 522 0.68 -3.08 34.34
C ASN A 522 1.25 -4.43 33.83
N LEU A 523 2.45 -4.38 33.23
CA LEU A 523 3.27 -5.53 32.82
C LEU A 523 3.99 -6.22 34.00
N ASP A 524 4.12 -5.57 35.15
CA ASP A 524 4.73 -6.15 36.35
C ASP A 524 3.93 -7.32 36.93
N LEU A 525 2.67 -7.48 36.50
CA LEU A 525 1.87 -8.67 36.80
C LEU A 525 2.45 -9.96 36.19
N LEU A 526 3.38 -9.85 35.23
CA LEU A 526 4.15 -10.97 34.72
C LEU A 526 5.31 -11.40 35.64
N ASP A 527 5.68 -10.62 36.65
CA ASP A 527 6.76 -11.01 37.55
C ASP A 527 6.35 -12.27 38.33
N GLY A 528 7.10 -13.36 38.14
CA GLY A 528 6.78 -14.71 38.61
C GLY A 528 6.56 -14.88 40.12
N LYS A 529 6.75 -13.82 40.91
CA LYS A 529 6.50 -13.75 42.36
C LYS A 529 5.07 -14.14 42.74
N PHE A 530 4.07 -13.83 41.91
CA PHE A 530 2.67 -14.10 42.26
C PHE A 530 2.23 -15.56 42.00
N ILE A 531 3.01 -16.35 41.25
CA ILE A 531 2.48 -17.54 40.55
C ILE A 531 3.03 -18.85 41.12
N ARG A 532 4.30 -18.91 41.53
CA ARG A 532 4.87 -20.19 41.99
C ARG A 532 4.49 -20.58 43.42
N GLY A 533 3.75 -19.74 44.15
CA GLY A 533 3.43 -19.97 45.57
C GLY A 533 4.68 -20.18 46.45
N ARG A 534 5.87 -19.84 45.91
CA ARG A 534 7.15 -19.84 46.63
C ARG A 534 7.40 -18.42 47.08
N ASP A 535 6.74 -18.05 48.17
CA ASP A 535 6.99 -16.76 48.83
C ASP A 535 8.37 -16.70 49.51
N THR A 536 9.19 -17.77 49.41
CA THR A 536 10.43 -17.91 50.21
C THR A 536 11.73 -17.97 49.42
N GLU A 537 11.72 -18.14 48.09
CA GLU A 537 12.96 -18.25 47.30
C GLU A 537 13.07 -17.05 46.33
N GLU A 538 14.16 -16.30 46.44
CA GLU A 538 14.49 -15.29 45.44
C GLU A 538 14.62 -15.95 44.06
N PRO A 539 14.00 -15.39 43.00
CA PRO A 539 14.10 -15.95 41.66
C PRO A 539 15.55 -16.01 41.21
N SER A 540 15.94 -17.11 40.56
CA SER A 540 17.28 -17.27 40.06
C SER A 540 17.59 -16.19 39.01
N ALA A 541 18.87 -15.91 38.77
CA ALA A 541 19.26 -14.96 37.73
C ALA A 541 18.76 -15.38 36.33
N GLU A 542 18.58 -16.69 36.11
CA GLU A 542 18.03 -17.25 34.88
C GLU A 542 16.52 -16.99 34.76
N ASP A 543 15.75 -17.20 35.84
CA ASP A 543 14.31 -16.85 35.87
C ASP A 543 14.11 -15.36 35.59
N LYS A 544 14.88 -14.47 36.24
CA LYS A 544 14.81 -13.02 36.01
C LYS A 544 15.11 -12.64 34.56
N LEU A 545 16.05 -13.33 33.92
CA LEU A 545 16.41 -13.10 32.53
C LEU A 545 15.32 -13.59 31.58
N GLU A 546 14.70 -14.74 31.86
CA GLU A 546 13.58 -15.26 31.05
C GLU A 546 12.36 -14.33 31.14
N ASP A 547 11.97 -13.92 32.35
CA ASP A 547 10.88 -12.96 32.59
C ASP A 547 11.14 -11.65 31.81
N TRP A 548 12.37 -11.13 31.88
CA TRP A 548 12.76 -9.93 31.14
C TRP A 548 12.66 -10.13 29.61
N LEU A 549 13.11 -11.26 29.10
CA LEU A 549 13.08 -11.58 27.66
C LEU A 549 11.64 -11.67 27.16
N GLU A 550 10.73 -12.25 27.94
CA GLU A 550 9.31 -12.36 27.61
C GLU A 550 8.62 -11.00 27.60
N LYS A 551 8.82 -10.19 28.66
CA LYS A 551 8.34 -8.80 28.72
C LYS A 551 8.85 -7.98 27.53
N ASN A 552 10.13 -8.12 27.16
CA ASN A 552 10.72 -7.41 26.02
C ASN A 552 10.11 -7.84 24.67
N ARG A 553 9.95 -9.15 24.43
CA ARG A 553 9.33 -9.68 23.20
C ARG A 553 7.92 -9.16 23.04
N LEU A 554 7.13 -9.30 24.09
CA LEU A 554 5.75 -8.85 24.15
C LEU A 554 5.67 -7.34 23.89
N SER A 555 6.51 -6.56 24.58
CA SER A 555 6.63 -5.11 24.41
C SER A 555 6.97 -4.69 22.98
N LYS A 556 7.88 -5.42 22.31
CA LYS A 556 8.22 -5.17 20.90
C LYS A 556 7.06 -5.51 19.96
N ILE A 557 6.46 -6.70 20.09
CA ILE A 557 5.34 -7.15 19.23
C ILE A 557 4.17 -6.17 19.34
N VAL A 558 3.76 -5.87 20.57
CA VAL A 558 2.62 -5.04 20.88
C VAL A 558 2.81 -3.62 20.33
N ALA A 559 3.94 -2.99 20.64
CA ALA A 559 4.19 -1.61 20.30
C ALA A 559 4.49 -1.38 18.82
N ARG A 560 5.15 -2.35 18.16
CA ARG A 560 5.60 -2.21 16.78
C ARG A 560 4.61 -2.80 15.77
N ILE A 561 4.01 -3.93 16.10
CA ILE A 561 3.22 -4.74 15.16
C ILE A 561 1.71 -4.65 15.43
N SER A 562 1.26 -4.97 16.65
CA SER A 562 -0.17 -5.14 16.95
C SER A 562 -0.94 -3.82 16.99
N GLN A 563 -0.37 -2.80 17.64
CA GLN A 563 -0.94 -1.45 17.80
C GLN A 563 0.00 -0.33 17.34
N GLY A 564 1.06 -0.68 16.61
CA GLY A 564 2.06 0.29 16.15
C GLY A 564 1.51 1.29 15.14
N ALA A 565 2.11 2.48 15.12
CA ALA A 565 1.77 3.55 14.17
C ALA A 565 1.80 3.08 12.71
N ARG A 566 2.66 2.10 12.38
CA ARG A 566 2.75 1.53 11.03
C ARG A 566 1.49 0.82 10.59
N LYS A 567 0.78 0.15 11.51
CA LYS A 567 -0.51 -0.49 11.20
C LYS A 567 -1.56 0.52 10.81
N ASP A 568 -1.64 1.63 11.55
CA ASP A 568 -2.55 2.72 11.19
C ASP A 568 -2.14 3.36 9.88
N THR A 569 -0.84 3.59 9.64
CA THR A 569 -0.33 4.10 8.38
C THR A 569 -0.74 3.21 7.21
N TRP A 570 -0.49 1.90 7.28
CA TRP A 570 -0.90 0.98 6.21
C TRP A 570 -2.41 0.84 6.08
N SER A 571 -3.16 0.86 7.18
CA SER A 571 -4.63 0.83 7.12
C SER A 571 -5.17 2.09 6.44
N ASN A 572 -4.56 3.25 6.69
CA ASN A 572 -4.92 4.50 6.02
C ASN A 572 -4.51 4.51 4.55
N ILE A 573 -3.32 3.99 4.20
CA ILE A 573 -2.87 3.88 2.80
C ILE A 573 -3.82 2.95 2.03
N ILE A 574 -4.05 1.75 2.55
CA ILE A 574 -4.92 0.76 1.91
C ILE A 574 -6.38 1.24 1.88
N GLY A 575 -6.89 1.82 2.97
CA GLY A 575 -8.23 2.42 2.99
C GLY A 575 -8.37 3.61 2.03
N GLY A 576 -7.31 4.40 1.86
CA GLY A 576 -7.23 5.46 0.86
C GLY A 576 -7.32 4.91 -0.56
N MET A 577 -6.58 3.83 -0.86
CA MET A 577 -6.65 3.15 -2.16
C MET A 577 -8.02 2.55 -2.43
N VAL A 578 -8.64 1.90 -1.44
CA VAL A 578 -10.04 1.43 -1.53
C VAL A 578 -10.99 2.58 -1.83
N THR A 579 -10.80 3.73 -1.20
CA THR A 579 -11.61 4.93 -1.47
C THR A 579 -11.42 5.41 -2.91
N ILE A 580 -10.18 5.43 -3.41
CA ILE A 580 -9.88 5.80 -4.81
C ILE A 580 -10.55 4.82 -5.77
N PHE A 581 -10.39 3.51 -5.58
CA PHE A 581 -11.03 2.49 -6.42
C PHE A 581 -12.55 2.58 -6.38
N PHE A 582 -13.13 2.85 -5.21
CA PHE A 582 -14.57 3.07 -5.08
C PHE A 582 -15.03 4.35 -5.82
N LEU A 583 -14.27 5.44 -5.75
CA LEU A 583 -14.58 6.67 -6.49
C LEU A 583 -14.45 6.48 -8.00
N LEU A 584 -13.41 5.76 -8.46
CA LEU A 584 -13.26 5.39 -9.88
C LEU A 584 -14.42 4.52 -10.34
N PHE A 585 -14.86 3.57 -9.50
CA PHE A 585 -16.05 2.77 -9.74
C PHE A 585 -17.32 3.63 -9.85
N LEU A 586 -17.55 4.56 -8.91
CA LEU A 586 -18.70 5.46 -8.97
C LEU A 586 -18.65 6.40 -10.18
N ALA A 587 -17.46 6.85 -10.58
CA ALA A 587 -17.27 7.67 -11.76
C ALA A 587 -17.57 6.85 -13.04
N ALA A 588 -17.06 5.62 -13.13
CA ALA A 588 -17.36 4.70 -14.22
C ALA A 588 -18.87 4.40 -14.31
N PHE A 589 -19.52 4.20 -13.17
CA PHE A 589 -20.97 4.01 -13.07
C PHE A 589 -21.74 5.25 -13.54
N GLY A 590 -21.36 6.43 -13.07
CA GLY A 590 -22.02 7.70 -13.39
C GLY A 590 -21.79 8.16 -14.83
N ALA A 591 -20.67 7.76 -15.44
CA ALA A 591 -20.35 8.01 -16.85
C ALA A 591 -21.08 7.06 -17.81
N GLY A 592 -21.89 6.13 -17.31
CA GLY A 592 -22.64 5.17 -18.12
C GLY A 592 -23.65 5.84 -19.06
N SER A 593 -23.56 5.47 -20.34
CA SER A 593 -24.49 5.72 -21.45
C SER A 593 -24.27 7.02 -22.28
N ASN A 594 -23.51 6.85 -23.37
CA ASN A 594 -23.71 7.45 -24.71
C ASN A 594 -23.00 8.75 -25.10
N ASN A 595 -22.23 9.40 -24.25
CA ASN A 595 -21.47 10.60 -24.68
C ASN A 595 -19.99 10.30 -24.89
N GLY A 596 -19.70 9.14 -25.50
CA GLY A 596 -18.36 8.90 -26.02
C GLY A 596 -18.02 9.99 -27.01
N ALA A 597 -16.85 10.63 -26.84
CA ALA A 597 -16.38 11.63 -27.79
C ALA A 597 -16.22 10.93 -29.15
N GLU A 598 -17.19 11.09 -30.04
CA GLU A 598 -17.01 10.75 -31.44
C GLU A 598 -15.72 11.43 -31.89
N ALA A 599 -14.79 10.63 -32.44
CA ALA A 599 -13.71 11.19 -33.21
C ALA A 599 -14.39 11.88 -34.41
N ASP A 600 -14.54 13.19 -34.32
CA ASP A 600 -15.11 14.01 -35.38
C ASP A 600 -14.10 14.06 -36.53
N THR A 601 -14.02 12.97 -37.29
CA THR A 601 -13.21 12.84 -38.50
C THR A 601 -13.93 13.41 -39.72
N SER A 602 -14.95 14.24 -39.52
CA SER A 602 -15.84 14.75 -40.58
C SER A 602 -15.18 15.74 -41.55
N ASN A 603 -13.95 16.19 -41.28
CA ASN A 603 -13.28 17.28 -42.01
C ASN A 603 -12.07 16.83 -42.85
N LEU A 604 -12.25 15.81 -43.70
CA LEU A 604 -11.22 15.34 -44.64
C LEU A 604 -11.17 16.22 -45.89
N LEU A 605 -10.02 16.87 -46.15
CA LEU A 605 -9.79 17.74 -47.31
C LEU A 605 -8.81 17.11 -48.32
N HIS A 606 -9.27 16.88 -49.54
CA HIS A 606 -8.48 16.25 -50.61
C HIS A 606 -7.61 17.19 -51.44
N ASP A 607 -7.91 18.49 -51.40
CA ASP A 607 -7.26 19.51 -52.22
C ASP A 607 -6.13 20.22 -51.47
N PHE A 608 -5.58 19.56 -50.45
CA PHE A 608 -4.44 20.02 -49.68
C PHE A 608 -3.48 18.85 -49.44
N GLU A 609 -2.19 19.14 -49.41
CA GLU A 609 -1.16 18.14 -49.11
C GLU A 609 -0.13 18.65 -48.09
N TYR A 610 0.36 17.74 -47.27
CA TYR A 610 1.62 17.92 -46.57
C TYR A 610 2.71 17.23 -47.38
N LYS A 611 3.78 17.97 -47.69
CA LYS A 611 4.99 17.40 -48.26
C LYS A 611 5.84 16.75 -47.17
N PRO A 612 6.45 15.58 -47.43
CA PRO A 612 7.37 14.96 -46.49
C PRO A 612 8.48 15.93 -46.08
N LEU A 613 8.84 15.95 -44.80
CA LEU A 613 9.90 16.83 -44.31
C LEU A 613 11.27 16.35 -44.82
N GLU A 614 11.79 17.02 -45.84
CA GLU A 614 13.11 16.72 -46.43
C GLU A 614 14.24 16.82 -45.39
N ASN A 615 15.19 15.88 -45.46
CA ASN A 615 16.41 15.86 -44.64
C ASN A 615 16.20 15.78 -43.12
N THR A 616 15.04 15.30 -42.65
CA THR A 616 14.79 15.10 -41.22
C THR A 616 14.78 13.61 -40.86
N PHE A 617 15.71 13.17 -40.00
CA PHE A 617 15.70 11.81 -39.43
C PHE A 617 14.71 11.69 -38.25
N LYS A 618 13.54 12.35 -38.35
CA LYS A 618 12.58 12.38 -37.24
C LYS A 618 12.03 10.98 -36.96
N TYR A 619 11.62 10.24 -37.99
CA TYR A 619 11.09 8.87 -37.88
C TYR A 619 11.97 7.88 -38.65
N PRO A 620 12.46 6.79 -38.01
CA PRO A 620 13.10 5.66 -38.67
C PRO A 620 12.39 5.15 -39.91
N THR A 621 11.06 5.12 -39.90
CA THR A 621 10.26 4.82 -41.10
C THR A 621 8.95 5.60 -41.12
N CYS A 622 8.46 5.87 -42.34
CA CYS A 622 7.13 6.40 -42.61
C CYS A 622 6.21 5.38 -43.28
N SER A 623 6.76 4.20 -43.60
CA SER A 623 6.07 3.10 -44.25
C SER A 623 6.36 1.77 -43.56
N LEU A 624 5.38 0.87 -43.60
CA LEU A 624 5.48 -0.50 -43.11
C LEU A 624 5.59 -1.45 -44.30
N THR A 625 6.53 -2.39 -44.25
CA THR A 625 6.84 -3.29 -45.38
C THR A 625 5.95 -4.53 -45.42
N SER A 626 5.94 -5.23 -46.56
CA SER A 626 5.18 -6.44 -46.94
C SER A 626 4.32 -7.15 -45.88
N ASN A 627 4.87 -7.62 -44.75
CA ASN A 627 4.09 -8.29 -43.71
C ASN A 627 2.98 -7.42 -43.09
N PHE A 628 3.09 -6.10 -43.18
CA PHE A 628 2.10 -5.13 -42.70
C PHE A 628 1.47 -4.34 -43.85
N ALA A 629 1.82 -4.61 -45.10
CA ALA A 629 1.30 -3.86 -46.23
C ALA A 629 -0.19 -4.16 -46.50
N LEU A 630 -0.94 -3.10 -46.82
CA LEU A 630 -2.27 -3.09 -47.40
C LEU A 630 -2.22 -3.55 -48.86
N PRO A 631 -3.33 -4.07 -49.40
CA PRO A 631 -3.36 -4.59 -50.76
C PRO A 631 -3.08 -3.50 -51.79
N GLY A 632 -2.42 -3.89 -52.88
CA GLY A 632 -2.07 -2.98 -53.98
C GLY A 632 -0.76 -2.21 -53.79
N SER A 633 -0.05 -2.38 -52.67
CA SER A 633 1.27 -1.76 -52.43
C SER A 633 2.25 -2.72 -51.76
N ASN A 634 3.55 -2.53 -52.00
CA ASN A 634 4.62 -3.25 -51.28
C ASN A 634 4.90 -2.67 -49.88
N GLU A 635 4.41 -1.45 -49.64
CA GLU A 635 4.57 -0.71 -48.39
C GLU A 635 3.28 0.05 -48.04
N THR A 636 2.99 0.23 -46.77
CA THR A 636 1.83 0.99 -46.29
C THR A 636 2.24 2.18 -45.47
N ALA A 637 1.68 3.35 -45.76
CA ALA A 637 1.93 4.54 -44.98
C ALA A 637 1.47 4.34 -43.53
N LEU A 638 2.27 4.77 -42.55
CA LEU A 638 1.86 4.75 -41.13
C LEU A 638 0.54 5.49 -40.90
N ALA A 639 0.26 6.49 -41.73
CA ALA A 639 -0.98 7.25 -41.71
C ALA A 639 -2.22 6.36 -41.93
N ASP A 640 -2.13 5.31 -42.75
CA ASP A 640 -3.28 4.44 -43.05
C ASP A 640 -3.71 3.63 -41.82
N TYR A 641 -2.76 3.02 -41.10
CA TYR A 641 -3.08 2.33 -39.85
C TYR A 641 -3.50 3.28 -38.72
N THR A 642 -2.91 4.48 -38.68
CA THR A 642 -3.28 5.49 -37.68
C THR A 642 -4.70 6.01 -37.92
N PHE A 643 -5.09 6.21 -39.18
CA PHE A 643 -6.45 6.54 -39.58
C PHE A 643 -7.43 5.42 -39.23
N LEU A 644 -7.10 4.18 -39.62
CA LEU A 644 -7.93 3.00 -39.31
C LEU A 644 -8.16 2.85 -37.80
N ALA A 645 -7.10 2.93 -36.99
CA ALA A 645 -7.20 2.88 -35.53
C ALA A 645 -8.07 4.00 -34.93
N GLY A 646 -8.17 5.15 -35.60
CA GLY A 646 -9.00 6.28 -35.21
C GLY A 646 -10.49 6.08 -35.57
N VAL A 647 -10.79 5.49 -36.74
CA VAL A 647 -12.19 5.30 -37.17
C VAL A 647 -12.93 4.18 -36.41
N ALA A 648 -12.22 3.40 -35.59
CA ALA A 648 -12.79 2.44 -34.65
C ALA A 648 -13.87 3.05 -33.73
N TYR A 649 -13.77 4.36 -33.46
CA TYR A 649 -14.68 5.11 -32.59
C TYR A 649 -15.93 5.61 -33.30
N ASN A 650 -15.96 5.60 -34.64
CA ASN A 650 -17.05 6.15 -35.43
C ASN A 650 -18.25 5.20 -35.54
N ALA A 651 -19.43 5.79 -35.58
CA ALA A 651 -20.67 5.06 -35.77
C ALA A 651 -20.71 4.39 -37.16
N PRO A 652 -21.27 3.17 -37.31
CA PRO A 652 -21.30 2.44 -38.58
C PRO A 652 -21.86 3.26 -39.75
N GLU A 653 -22.80 4.17 -39.50
CA GLU A 653 -23.47 5.00 -40.51
C GLU A 653 -22.52 6.01 -41.18
N SER A 654 -21.45 6.43 -40.49
CA SER A 654 -20.46 7.38 -41.02
C SER A 654 -19.29 6.70 -41.74
N MET A 655 -19.13 5.38 -41.58
CA MET A 655 -17.96 4.65 -42.09
C MET A 655 -17.79 4.68 -43.60
N PRO A 656 -18.84 4.49 -44.44
CA PRO A 656 -18.67 4.47 -45.89
C PRO A 656 -18.04 5.77 -46.40
N GLY A 657 -18.57 6.93 -45.99
CA GLY A 657 -18.05 8.22 -46.39
C GLY A 657 -16.62 8.50 -45.91
N LEU A 658 -16.26 8.04 -44.71
CA LEU A 658 -14.90 8.20 -44.18
C LEU A 658 -13.88 7.30 -44.92
N LEU A 659 -14.25 6.05 -45.19
CA LEU A 659 -13.39 5.11 -45.92
C LEU A 659 -13.22 5.52 -47.38
N ASP A 660 -14.29 5.97 -48.04
CA ASP A 660 -14.25 6.47 -49.41
C ASP A 660 -13.38 7.73 -49.52
N ALA A 661 -13.49 8.65 -48.57
CA ALA A 661 -12.65 9.83 -48.50
C ALA A 661 -11.17 9.49 -48.23
N TRP A 662 -10.83 8.39 -47.54
CA TRP A 662 -9.43 8.07 -47.27
C TRP A 662 -8.78 7.19 -48.35
N PHE A 663 -9.47 6.11 -48.74
CA PHE A 663 -8.95 5.07 -49.62
C PHE A 663 -9.42 5.21 -51.08
N GLY A 664 -10.49 5.96 -51.32
CA GLY A 664 -11.18 6.06 -52.61
C GLY A 664 -12.53 5.32 -52.57
N GLU A 665 -13.44 5.75 -53.45
CA GLU A 665 -14.80 5.20 -53.58
C GLU A 665 -14.79 3.68 -53.76
N ASP A 666 -15.52 2.97 -52.89
CA ASP A 666 -15.66 1.50 -52.87
C ASP A 666 -14.32 0.74 -52.72
N VAL A 667 -13.24 1.41 -52.28
CA VAL A 667 -11.94 0.77 -52.07
C VAL A 667 -11.92 -0.03 -50.78
N ALA A 668 -12.47 0.53 -49.70
CA ALA A 668 -12.54 -0.08 -48.39
C ALA A 668 -13.97 -0.04 -47.84
N GLN A 669 -14.44 -1.12 -47.23
CA GLN A 669 -15.82 -1.24 -46.74
C GLN A 669 -15.86 -1.83 -45.32
N ASP A 670 -16.66 -1.23 -44.43
CA ASP A 670 -16.95 -1.77 -43.09
C ASP A 670 -18.05 -2.84 -43.18
N ASN A 671 -17.69 -4.10 -42.95
CA ASN A 671 -18.61 -5.23 -42.96
C ASN A 671 -19.32 -5.39 -41.61
N HIS A 672 -20.08 -4.36 -41.24
CA HIS A 672 -20.75 -4.25 -39.94
C HIS A 672 -21.77 -5.37 -39.69
N GLU A 673 -22.49 -5.80 -40.73
CA GLU A 673 -23.48 -6.87 -40.63
C GLU A 673 -22.83 -8.19 -40.21
N PHE A 674 -21.69 -8.54 -40.79
CA PHE A 674 -20.95 -9.75 -40.45
C PHE A 674 -20.51 -9.76 -38.97
N VAL A 675 -19.97 -8.63 -38.49
CA VAL A 675 -19.57 -8.49 -37.09
C VAL A 675 -20.77 -8.63 -36.17
N THR A 676 -21.89 -8.02 -36.53
CA THR A 676 -23.14 -8.07 -35.75
C THR A 676 -23.70 -9.50 -35.70
N GLU A 677 -23.69 -10.21 -36.81
CA GLU A 677 -24.08 -11.62 -36.89
C GLU A 677 -23.20 -12.49 -35.99
N TYR A 678 -21.87 -12.37 -36.10
CA TYR A 678 -20.92 -13.10 -35.26
C TYR A 678 -21.19 -12.86 -33.77
N ARG A 679 -21.35 -11.60 -33.38
CA ARG A 679 -21.62 -11.21 -31.98
C ARG A 679 -22.95 -11.76 -31.47
N SER A 680 -23.98 -11.76 -32.31
CA SER A 680 -25.30 -12.32 -31.94
C SER A 680 -25.26 -13.83 -31.68
N GLY A 681 -24.24 -14.53 -32.20
CA GLY A 681 -24.01 -15.95 -31.98
C GLY A 681 -23.18 -16.27 -30.72
N LEU A 682 -22.63 -15.27 -30.03
CA LEU A 682 -21.82 -15.49 -28.82
C LEU A 682 -22.69 -15.84 -27.62
N ALA A 683 -22.21 -16.78 -26.80
CA ALA A 683 -22.91 -17.19 -25.58
C ALA A 683 -22.86 -16.13 -24.47
N VAL A 684 -21.91 -15.19 -24.54
CA VAL A 684 -21.66 -14.15 -23.55
C VAL A 684 -21.56 -12.81 -24.25
N ASP A 685 -22.43 -11.87 -23.87
CA ASP A 685 -22.35 -10.48 -24.30
C ASP A 685 -21.06 -9.85 -23.73
N SER A 686 -20.27 -9.24 -24.59
CA SER A 686 -19.06 -8.54 -24.20
C SER A 686 -19.06 -7.10 -24.73
N ALA A 687 -18.55 -6.20 -23.89
CA ALA A 687 -18.56 -4.77 -24.13
C ALA A 687 -17.47 -4.29 -25.10
N VAL A 688 -16.53 -5.15 -25.52
CA VAL A 688 -15.51 -4.78 -26.53
C VAL A 688 -16.19 -4.45 -27.86
N HIS A 689 -15.67 -3.47 -28.60
CA HIS A 689 -16.15 -3.13 -29.94
C HIS A 689 -15.02 -3.27 -30.96
N TYR A 690 -15.34 -3.85 -32.11
CA TYR A 690 -14.43 -4.02 -33.23
C TYR A 690 -15.19 -3.97 -34.56
N LYS A 691 -14.50 -3.64 -35.63
CA LYS A 691 -15.00 -3.55 -37.02
C LYS A 691 -14.21 -4.50 -37.93
N LEU A 692 -14.81 -4.87 -39.06
CA LEU A 692 -14.16 -5.69 -40.08
C LEU A 692 -14.08 -4.89 -41.38
N ILE A 693 -12.91 -4.31 -41.66
CA ILE A 693 -12.67 -3.52 -42.85
C ILE A 693 -12.14 -4.43 -43.96
N THR A 694 -12.80 -4.44 -45.11
CA THR A 694 -12.45 -5.27 -46.28
C THR A 694 -12.04 -4.40 -47.45
N PHE A 695 -11.22 -4.93 -48.36
CA PHE A 695 -10.72 -4.20 -49.54
C PHE A 695 -11.12 -4.90 -50.85
N PRO A 696 -12.43 -5.03 -51.13
CA PRO A 696 -12.95 -5.94 -52.17
C PRO A 696 -12.42 -5.63 -53.58
N THR A 697 -12.13 -4.37 -53.88
CA THR A 697 -11.65 -3.93 -55.20
C THR A 697 -10.15 -4.17 -55.43
N LEU A 698 -9.35 -4.16 -54.35
CA LEU A 698 -7.90 -4.35 -54.42
C LEU A 698 -7.51 -5.82 -54.18
N ASN A 699 -8.07 -6.42 -53.13
CA ASN A 699 -7.87 -7.83 -52.81
C ASN A 699 -9.05 -8.35 -51.97
N PRO A 700 -9.96 -9.16 -52.55
CA PRO A 700 -11.11 -9.70 -51.83
C PRO A 700 -10.75 -10.69 -50.72
N GLU A 701 -9.52 -11.21 -50.71
CA GLU A 701 -9.02 -12.13 -49.68
C GLU A 701 -8.26 -11.38 -48.57
N PHE A 702 -8.31 -10.04 -48.54
CA PHE A 702 -7.66 -9.19 -47.53
C PHE A 702 -8.70 -8.50 -46.63
N ALA A 703 -8.46 -8.52 -45.32
CA ALA A 703 -9.25 -7.78 -44.34
C ALA A 703 -8.42 -7.27 -43.15
N ILE A 704 -8.99 -6.29 -42.43
CA ILE A 704 -8.44 -5.72 -41.20
C ILE A 704 -9.50 -5.77 -40.13
N VAL A 705 -9.13 -6.28 -38.96
CA VAL A 705 -9.92 -6.16 -37.74
C VAL A 705 -9.47 -4.92 -36.99
N ASP A 706 -10.36 -3.95 -36.85
CA ASP A 706 -10.08 -2.68 -36.18
C ASP A 706 -10.77 -2.64 -34.81
N ILE A 707 -10.00 -2.50 -33.73
CA ILE A 707 -10.47 -2.64 -32.35
C ILE A 707 -10.54 -1.25 -31.70
N ARG A 708 -11.72 -0.91 -31.17
CA ARG A 708 -11.95 0.37 -30.49
C ARG A 708 -11.28 0.38 -29.12
N GLY A 709 -10.67 1.52 -28.78
CA GLY A 709 -10.19 1.78 -27.43
C GLY A 709 -11.25 2.33 -26.48
N THR A 710 -10.75 2.93 -25.39
CA THR A 710 -11.56 3.34 -24.24
C THR A 710 -12.52 4.47 -24.57
N ASN A 711 -13.82 4.21 -24.44
CA ASN A 711 -14.91 5.15 -24.69
C ASN A 711 -15.88 5.26 -23.50
N ASN A 712 -15.97 4.22 -22.66
CA ASN A 712 -16.84 4.21 -21.49
C ASN A 712 -16.13 3.67 -20.24
N GLY A 713 -16.83 3.67 -19.11
CA GLY A 713 -16.29 3.18 -17.84
C GLY A 713 -15.88 1.70 -17.85
N TRP A 714 -16.44 0.87 -18.74
CA TRP A 714 -16.07 -0.54 -18.88
C TRP A 714 -14.70 -0.73 -19.47
N ASP A 715 -14.43 0.05 -20.50
CA ASP A 715 -13.15 0.01 -21.17
C ASP A 715 -12.03 0.36 -20.16
N MET A 716 -12.27 1.36 -19.28
CA MET A 716 -11.34 1.71 -18.19
C MET A 716 -11.16 0.59 -17.14
N ILE A 717 -12.22 -0.18 -16.85
CA ILE A 717 -12.13 -1.32 -15.94
C ILE A 717 -11.37 -2.47 -16.60
N SER A 718 -11.57 -2.70 -17.89
CA SER A 718 -10.80 -3.67 -18.67
C SER A 718 -9.32 -3.27 -18.70
N ASP A 719 -9.02 -1.98 -18.88
CA ASP A 719 -7.65 -1.44 -18.80
C ASP A 719 -7.01 -1.76 -17.45
N ALA A 720 -7.73 -1.45 -16.37
CA ALA A 720 -7.27 -1.73 -15.01
C ALA A 720 -7.07 -3.23 -14.80
N GLN A 721 -7.99 -4.08 -15.28
CA GLN A 721 -7.88 -5.53 -15.13
C GLN A 721 -6.64 -6.10 -15.81
N LEU A 722 -6.34 -5.66 -17.03
CA LEU A 722 -5.25 -6.22 -17.84
C LEU A 722 -3.88 -5.68 -17.43
N TRP A 723 -3.76 -4.38 -17.17
CA TRP A 723 -2.45 -3.73 -17.05
C TRP A 723 -2.11 -3.17 -15.67
N SER A 724 -3.02 -3.18 -14.68
CA SER A 724 -2.72 -2.61 -13.35
C SER A 724 -1.51 -3.26 -12.69
N ALA A 725 -1.36 -4.58 -12.82
CA ALA A 725 -0.27 -5.32 -12.20
C ALA A 725 1.08 -4.91 -12.80
N ALA A 726 1.14 -4.75 -14.13
CA ALA A 726 2.34 -4.25 -14.82
C ALA A 726 2.64 -2.80 -14.44
N TRP A 727 1.65 -1.91 -14.45
CA TRP A 727 1.82 -0.51 -14.04
C TRP A 727 2.35 -0.39 -12.60
N LEU A 728 1.74 -1.12 -11.66
CA LEU A 728 2.17 -1.14 -10.26
C LEU A 728 3.60 -1.70 -10.12
N ALA A 729 3.96 -2.72 -10.90
CA ALA A 729 5.29 -3.29 -10.88
C ALA A 729 6.35 -2.35 -11.49
N GLN A 730 6.02 -1.62 -12.55
CA GLN A 730 6.86 -0.56 -13.07
C GLN A 730 7.03 0.58 -12.07
N ALA A 731 5.99 0.95 -11.32
CA ALA A 731 6.08 1.96 -10.27
C ALA A 731 7.03 1.53 -9.15
N VAL A 732 6.95 0.28 -8.70
CA VAL A 732 7.90 -0.28 -7.72
C VAL A 732 9.32 -0.29 -8.29
N ARG A 733 9.49 -0.70 -9.56
CA ARG A 733 10.80 -0.65 -10.25
C ARG A 733 11.37 0.77 -10.29
N ALA A 734 10.55 1.79 -10.49
CA ALA A 734 10.98 3.19 -10.59
C ALA A 734 11.34 3.81 -9.23
N ILE A 735 10.63 3.43 -8.16
CA ILE A 735 10.84 3.98 -6.81
C ILE A 735 12.04 3.34 -6.12
N LEU A 736 12.32 2.06 -6.42
CA LEU A 736 13.35 1.31 -5.73
C LEU A 736 14.77 1.64 -6.24
N PRO A 737 15.75 1.83 -5.33
CA PRO A 737 17.15 1.89 -5.72
C PRO A 737 17.51 0.58 -6.41
N LEU A 738 18.14 0.67 -7.58
CA LEU A 738 18.51 -0.51 -8.39
C LEU A 738 17.31 -1.36 -8.81
N GLY A 739 16.09 -0.81 -8.89
CA GLY A 739 14.89 -1.55 -9.29
C GLY A 739 15.02 -2.24 -10.66
N ALA A 740 15.77 -1.64 -11.59
CA ALA A 740 16.03 -2.21 -12.92
C ALA A 740 16.77 -3.57 -12.89
N ILE A 741 17.51 -3.87 -11.82
CA ILE A 741 18.13 -5.18 -11.62
C ILE A 741 17.07 -6.29 -11.56
N TRP A 742 15.84 -5.96 -11.15
CA TRP A 742 14.76 -6.92 -10.98
C TRP A 742 13.82 -7.02 -12.19
N SER A 743 14.02 -6.20 -13.22
CA SER A 743 13.20 -6.23 -14.45
C SER A 743 12.97 -7.64 -15.01
N PRO A 744 13.97 -8.55 -15.05
CA PRO A 744 13.80 -9.87 -15.65
C PRO A 744 12.83 -10.80 -14.93
N ILE A 745 12.42 -10.50 -13.69
CA ILE A 745 11.47 -11.32 -12.94
C ILE A 745 10.09 -10.67 -12.79
N ILE A 746 9.93 -9.42 -13.24
CA ILE A 746 8.71 -8.65 -12.99
C ILE A 746 7.50 -9.33 -13.63
N ASP A 747 7.65 -9.80 -14.86
CA ASP A 747 6.64 -10.54 -15.62
C ASP A 747 6.20 -11.83 -14.94
N ASN A 748 7.14 -12.62 -14.42
CA ASN A 748 6.89 -13.83 -13.65
C ASN A 748 6.16 -13.52 -12.33
N VAL A 749 6.54 -12.45 -11.64
CA VAL A 749 5.87 -12.02 -10.40
C VAL A 749 4.45 -11.51 -10.70
N VAL A 750 4.26 -10.76 -11.79
CA VAL A 750 2.95 -10.33 -12.26
C VAL A 750 2.08 -11.53 -12.66
N ALA A 751 2.65 -12.55 -13.31
CA ALA A 751 1.97 -13.81 -13.62
C ALA A 751 1.51 -14.55 -12.36
N MET A 752 2.36 -14.63 -11.33
CA MET A 752 1.99 -15.23 -10.04
C MET A 752 0.81 -14.49 -9.39
N ILE A 753 0.75 -13.16 -9.51
CA ILE A 753 -0.39 -12.37 -9.01
C ILE A 753 -1.64 -12.65 -9.87
N GLY A 754 -1.47 -12.83 -11.19
CA GLY A 754 -2.53 -13.17 -12.14
C GLY A 754 -3.28 -14.48 -11.80
N VAL A 755 -2.65 -15.41 -11.08
CA VAL A 755 -3.31 -16.66 -10.59
C VAL A 755 -4.51 -16.38 -9.68
N LEU A 756 -4.58 -15.19 -9.06
CA LEU A 756 -5.73 -14.77 -8.27
C LEU A 756 -6.93 -14.32 -9.11
N GLN A 757 -6.72 -14.04 -10.40
CA GLN A 757 -7.80 -13.69 -11.31
C GLN A 757 -8.71 -14.89 -11.53
N THR A 758 -10.02 -14.67 -11.46
CA THR A 758 -11.01 -15.73 -11.64
C THR A 758 -11.14 -16.15 -13.09
N GLU A 759 -11.52 -17.40 -13.30
CA GLU A 759 -11.96 -17.93 -14.60
C GLU A 759 -13.08 -17.11 -15.25
N THR A 760 -14.03 -16.60 -14.46
CA THR A 760 -15.11 -15.75 -14.97
C THR A 760 -14.58 -14.44 -15.53
N LEU A 761 -13.76 -13.71 -14.75
CA LEU A 761 -13.06 -12.50 -15.22
C LEU A 761 -12.14 -12.77 -16.43
N ARG A 762 -11.54 -13.97 -16.51
CA ARG A 762 -10.69 -14.35 -17.63
C ARG A 762 -11.48 -14.57 -18.91
N LYS A 763 -12.63 -15.26 -18.84
CA LYS A 763 -13.49 -15.55 -20.00
C LYS A 763 -14.16 -14.32 -20.60
N VAL A 764 -14.40 -13.28 -19.79
CA VAL A 764 -15.01 -12.02 -20.25
C VAL A 764 -13.96 -10.96 -20.63
N ALA A 765 -12.67 -11.30 -20.57
CA ALA A 765 -11.62 -10.38 -20.93
C ALA A 765 -11.69 -10.07 -22.43
N PHE A 766 -11.59 -8.78 -22.78
CA PHE A 766 -11.80 -8.32 -24.16
C PHE A 766 -10.88 -9.00 -25.18
N TYR A 767 -9.65 -9.33 -24.79
CA TYR A 767 -8.69 -9.97 -25.69
C TYR A 767 -9.11 -11.38 -26.12
N VAL A 768 -9.87 -12.11 -25.30
CA VAL A 768 -10.32 -13.47 -25.62
C VAL A 768 -11.27 -13.41 -26.82
N GLN A 769 -12.26 -12.51 -26.77
CA GLN A 769 -13.21 -12.37 -27.87
C GLN A 769 -12.55 -11.85 -29.15
N THR A 770 -11.61 -10.90 -29.06
CA THR A 770 -10.95 -10.37 -30.26
C THR A 770 -10.07 -11.43 -30.92
N SER A 771 -9.38 -12.27 -30.13
CA SER A 771 -8.64 -13.44 -30.62
C SER A 771 -9.56 -14.49 -31.22
N ASP A 772 -10.64 -14.86 -30.54
CA ASP A 772 -11.63 -15.82 -31.05
C ASP A 772 -12.26 -15.34 -32.38
N PHE A 773 -12.50 -14.04 -32.53
CA PHE A 773 -13.01 -13.48 -33.77
C PHE A 773 -11.99 -13.58 -34.91
N VAL A 774 -10.73 -13.22 -34.65
CA VAL A 774 -9.66 -13.31 -35.65
C VAL A 774 -9.40 -14.76 -36.07
N ASP A 775 -9.36 -15.70 -35.13
CA ASP A 775 -9.23 -17.12 -35.45
C ASP A 775 -10.45 -17.65 -36.21
N HIS A 776 -11.66 -17.23 -35.86
CA HIS A 776 -12.87 -17.58 -36.62
C HIS A 776 -12.78 -17.15 -38.10
N LEU A 777 -12.25 -15.95 -38.37
CA LEU A 777 -12.04 -15.47 -39.73
C LEU A 777 -11.03 -16.34 -40.50
N LYS A 778 -9.94 -16.75 -39.83
CA LYS A 778 -8.89 -17.60 -40.40
C LYS A 778 -9.36 -19.04 -40.64
N GLU A 779 -10.06 -19.64 -39.67
CA GLU A 779 -10.54 -21.02 -39.75
C GLU A 779 -11.57 -21.22 -40.86
N LYS A 780 -12.47 -20.25 -41.06
CA LYS A 780 -13.40 -20.26 -42.19
C LYS A 780 -12.70 -20.03 -43.54
N GLY A 781 -11.43 -19.65 -43.54
CA GLY A 781 -10.65 -19.37 -44.76
C GLY A 781 -11.23 -18.23 -45.58
N MET A 782 -11.93 -17.28 -44.94
CA MET A 782 -12.61 -16.18 -45.66
C MET A 782 -11.60 -15.15 -46.18
N PHE A 783 -10.47 -14.99 -45.49
CA PHE A 783 -9.41 -14.07 -45.85
C PHE A 783 -8.07 -14.80 -45.77
N LYS A 784 -7.26 -14.72 -46.83
CA LYS A 784 -5.88 -15.24 -46.84
C LYS A 784 -4.93 -14.30 -46.12
N GLU A 785 -5.24 -13.00 -46.14
CA GLU A 785 -4.44 -11.97 -45.52
C GLU A 785 -5.31 -11.21 -44.53
N LEU A 786 -4.98 -11.35 -43.25
CA LEU A 786 -5.69 -10.68 -42.16
C LEU A 786 -4.70 -9.80 -41.40
N ARG A 787 -5.17 -8.64 -40.94
CA ARG A 787 -4.41 -7.72 -40.10
C ARG A 787 -5.27 -7.26 -38.94
N VAL A 788 -4.64 -6.76 -37.89
CA VAL A 788 -5.33 -6.19 -36.73
C VAL A 788 -4.81 -4.78 -36.47
N THR A 789 -5.68 -3.85 -36.09
CA THR A 789 -5.28 -2.50 -35.68
C THR A 789 -6.17 -2.01 -34.56
N GLY A 790 -5.75 -0.93 -33.90
CA GLY A 790 -6.54 -0.28 -32.87
C GLY A 790 -5.78 0.82 -32.15
N HIS A 791 -6.53 1.64 -31.42
CA HIS A 791 -6.01 2.77 -30.65
C HIS A 791 -6.22 2.59 -29.14
N SER A 792 -5.31 3.09 -28.30
CA SER A 792 -5.46 3.05 -26.83
C SER A 792 -5.63 1.61 -26.32
N LEU A 793 -6.63 1.32 -25.48
CA LEU A 793 -7.05 -0.04 -25.12
C LEU A 793 -7.13 -0.96 -26.36
N GLY A 794 -7.72 -0.49 -27.46
CA GLY A 794 -7.86 -1.24 -28.71
C GLY A 794 -6.52 -1.55 -29.37
N GLY A 795 -5.53 -0.67 -29.22
CA GLY A 795 -4.16 -0.91 -29.66
C GLY A 795 -3.46 -1.99 -28.82
N GLY A 796 -3.66 -1.96 -27.50
CA GLY A 796 -3.18 -3.02 -26.60
C GLY A 796 -3.80 -4.38 -26.95
N LEU A 797 -5.12 -4.41 -27.15
CA LEU A 797 -5.86 -5.59 -27.58
C LEU A 797 -5.43 -6.08 -28.97
N ALA A 798 -5.15 -5.17 -29.91
CA ALA A 798 -4.64 -5.52 -31.24
C ALA A 798 -3.29 -6.24 -31.14
N MET A 799 -2.37 -5.76 -30.29
CA MET A 799 -1.09 -6.43 -30.07
C MET A 799 -1.25 -7.81 -29.43
N ILE A 800 -2.10 -7.94 -28.40
CA ILE A 800 -2.39 -9.24 -27.78
C ILE A 800 -2.97 -10.21 -28.82
N THR A 801 -4.01 -9.77 -29.52
CA THR A 801 -4.73 -10.55 -30.54
C THR A 801 -3.79 -10.99 -31.67
N GLY A 802 -2.97 -10.07 -32.18
CA GLY A 802 -2.02 -10.37 -33.24
C GLY A 802 -0.95 -11.36 -32.80
N ALA A 803 -0.46 -11.25 -31.57
CA ALA A 803 0.54 -12.17 -31.04
C ALA A 803 -0.02 -13.57 -30.74
N GLN A 804 -1.27 -13.66 -30.24
CA GLN A 804 -1.94 -14.94 -29.95
C GLN A 804 -2.34 -15.68 -31.23
N THR A 805 -2.84 -14.94 -32.22
CA THR A 805 -3.34 -15.52 -33.48
C THR A 805 -2.29 -15.53 -34.58
N GLU A 806 -1.05 -15.11 -34.30
CA GLU A 806 0.01 -14.97 -35.31
C GLU A 806 -0.40 -14.09 -36.52
N THR A 807 -1.19 -13.05 -36.24
CA THR A 807 -1.72 -12.12 -37.25
C THR A 807 -1.00 -10.78 -37.10
N PRO A 808 -0.44 -10.18 -38.18
CA PRO A 808 0.24 -8.90 -38.05
C PRO A 808 -0.69 -7.80 -37.53
N ALA A 809 -0.25 -7.12 -36.47
CA ALA A 809 -1.01 -6.11 -35.74
C ALA A 809 -0.22 -4.80 -35.63
N VAL A 810 -0.89 -3.70 -35.96
CA VAL A 810 -0.34 -2.35 -35.80
C VAL A 810 -1.16 -1.61 -34.76
N ALA A 811 -0.55 -1.26 -33.64
CA ALA A 811 -1.20 -0.49 -32.58
C ALA A 811 -0.85 0.98 -32.68
N LEU A 812 -1.81 1.84 -32.37
CA LEU A 812 -1.59 3.25 -32.13
C LEU A 812 -1.78 3.54 -30.65
N SER A 813 -0.74 4.02 -29.99
CA SER A 813 -0.78 4.36 -28.58
C SER A 813 -1.37 3.25 -27.69
N GLY A 814 -1.06 1.99 -28.03
CA GLY A 814 -1.49 0.86 -27.21
C GLY A 814 -0.67 0.77 -25.92
N PRO A 815 -1.27 0.41 -24.76
CA PRO A 815 -0.49 -0.07 -23.63
C PRO A 815 0.29 -1.31 -24.09
N ASN A 816 1.54 -1.45 -23.64
CA ASN A 816 2.38 -2.56 -24.08
C ASN A 816 2.01 -3.86 -23.36
N THR A 817 2.74 -4.93 -23.65
CA THR A 817 2.34 -6.28 -23.24
C THR A 817 3.50 -7.17 -22.79
N ILE A 818 4.73 -6.65 -22.65
CA ILE A 818 5.88 -7.49 -22.25
C ILE A 818 5.65 -8.10 -20.86
N ILE A 819 5.35 -7.28 -19.86
CA ILE A 819 5.21 -7.69 -18.47
C ILE A 819 3.95 -8.51 -18.28
N THR A 820 2.85 -8.14 -18.95
CA THR A 820 1.57 -8.83 -18.87
C THR A 820 1.49 -10.12 -19.69
N ARG A 821 2.43 -10.42 -20.59
CA ARG A 821 2.32 -11.56 -21.53
C ARG A 821 2.02 -12.92 -20.89
N HIS A 822 2.51 -13.14 -19.67
CA HIS A 822 2.36 -14.39 -18.92
C HIS A 822 1.02 -14.48 -18.15
N THR A 823 0.24 -13.41 -18.07
CA THR A 823 -1.11 -13.42 -17.46
C THR A 823 -2.21 -13.74 -18.47
N LEU A 824 -1.86 -13.79 -19.77
CA LEU A 824 -2.79 -14.00 -20.89
C LEU A 824 -3.00 -15.49 -21.17
N GLU A 825 -4.16 -15.84 -21.73
CA GLU A 825 -4.46 -17.21 -22.17
C GLU A 825 -5.01 -17.23 -23.62
N PRO A 826 -4.37 -17.94 -24.57
CA PRO A 826 -3.07 -18.58 -24.42
C PRO A 826 -1.96 -17.57 -24.10
N GLU A 827 -0.91 -18.05 -23.44
CA GLU A 827 0.24 -17.25 -23.08
C GLU A 827 0.90 -16.65 -24.34
N VAL A 828 1.32 -15.39 -24.26
CA VAL A 828 1.98 -14.70 -25.37
C VAL A 828 3.50 -14.81 -25.23
N SER A 829 4.17 -15.31 -26.27
CA SER A 829 5.64 -15.36 -26.31
C SER A 829 6.23 -14.00 -26.68
N LEU A 830 7.44 -13.70 -26.19
CA LEU A 830 8.19 -12.50 -26.61
C LEU A 830 8.43 -12.49 -28.13
N ASP A 831 8.76 -13.65 -28.70
CA ASP A 831 8.98 -13.79 -30.14
C ASP A 831 7.71 -13.48 -30.95
N SER A 832 6.53 -13.87 -30.46
CA SER A 832 5.25 -13.53 -31.09
C SER A 832 5.00 -12.02 -31.08
N LEU A 833 5.25 -11.35 -29.95
CA LEU A 833 5.14 -9.89 -29.86
C LEU A 833 6.11 -9.22 -30.83
N GLU A 834 7.38 -9.63 -30.82
CA GLU A 834 8.39 -9.05 -31.70
C GLU A 834 8.12 -9.34 -33.18
N LYS A 835 7.52 -10.48 -33.53
CA LYS A 835 7.29 -10.84 -34.93
C LYS A 835 6.01 -10.23 -35.52
N TYR A 836 4.95 -10.17 -34.73
CA TYR A 836 3.61 -9.85 -35.22
C TYR A 836 3.08 -8.50 -34.79
N THR A 837 3.75 -7.77 -33.88
CA THR A 837 3.23 -6.50 -33.36
C THR A 837 4.14 -5.32 -33.70
N PHE A 838 3.52 -4.17 -33.95
CA PHE A 838 4.19 -2.89 -34.12
C PHE A 838 3.40 -1.79 -33.42
N ASN A 839 3.99 -1.06 -32.47
CA ASN A 839 3.30 0.01 -31.74
C ASN A 839 3.78 1.41 -32.16
N ILE A 840 2.87 2.30 -32.52
CA ILE A 840 3.16 3.72 -32.79
C ILE A 840 2.93 4.49 -31.49
N ILE A 841 4.00 5.05 -30.92
CA ILE A 841 4.00 5.64 -29.57
C ILE A 841 4.21 7.17 -29.66
N PRO A 842 3.19 8.00 -29.43
CA PRO A 842 3.39 9.43 -29.36
C PRO A 842 4.22 9.83 -28.14
N ASP A 843 5.13 10.79 -28.33
CA ASP A 843 5.95 11.30 -27.23
C ASP A 843 5.08 11.98 -26.17
N ARG A 844 5.38 11.68 -24.89
CA ARG A 844 4.65 12.13 -23.69
C ARG A 844 3.24 11.56 -23.55
N ASP A 845 2.85 10.62 -24.39
CA ASP A 845 1.66 9.83 -24.17
C ASP A 845 1.85 8.89 -22.95
N PRO A 846 0.97 8.97 -21.93
CA PRO A 846 1.08 8.15 -20.74
C PRO A 846 0.63 6.69 -20.95
N VAL A 847 -0.19 6.40 -21.97
CA VAL A 847 -0.79 5.06 -22.13
C VAL A 847 0.24 4.03 -22.59
N PRO A 848 1.08 4.29 -23.60
CA PRO A 848 2.16 3.36 -23.97
C PRO A 848 3.31 3.34 -22.97
N ALA A 849 3.26 4.12 -21.89
CA ALA A 849 4.19 3.97 -20.76
C ALA A 849 3.73 2.88 -19.79
N ILE A 850 2.49 2.40 -19.92
CA ILE A 850 1.96 1.25 -19.20
C ILE A 850 2.51 -0.02 -19.86
N ASP A 851 3.17 -0.85 -19.06
CA ASP A 851 3.92 -2.03 -19.50
C ASP A 851 5.14 -1.65 -20.39
N ASP A 852 6.12 -2.55 -20.50
CA ASP A 852 7.34 -2.35 -21.26
C ASP A 852 7.10 -2.60 -22.76
N PRO A 853 7.60 -1.72 -23.64
CA PRO A 853 7.42 -1.88 -25.09
C PRO A 853 8.23 -3.06 -25.64
N SER A 854 7.62 -3.77 -26.60
CA SER A 854 8.32 -4.76 -27.45
C SER A 854 9.45 -4.10 -28.24
N LYS A 855 10.28 -4.87 -28.95
CA LYS A 855 11.36 -4.27 -29.76
C LYS A 855 10.84 -3.46 -30.96
N ASN A 856 9.62 -3.74 -31.41
CA ASN A 856 9.04 -3.14 -32.60
C ASN A 856 8.03 -2.05 -32.22
N TYR A 857 8.54 -0.84 -32.06
CA TYR A 857 7.73 0.36 -31.91
C TYR A 857 8.38 1.55 -32.63
N GLN A 858 7.56 2.53 -32.96
CA GLN A 858 7.99 3.78 -33.56
C GLN A 858 7.51 4.94 -32.68
N ARG A 859 8.45 5.73 -32.15
CA ARG A 859 8.10 6.95 -31.45
C ARG A 859 7.77 8.07 -32.45
N ILE A 860 6.66 8.76 -32.25
CA ILE A 860 6.29 9.94 -33.04
C ILE A 860 6.25 11.17 -32.14
N ASN A 861 6.41 12.36 -32.71
CA ASN A 861 6.34 13.58 -31.93
C ASN A 861 4.89 13.86 -31.51
N CYS A 862 4.74 14.67 -30.47
CA CYS A 862 3.49 15.30 -30.12
C CYS A 862 3.74 16.78 -29.88
N LEU A 863 2.98 17.68 -30.51
CA LEU A 863 3.14 19.14 -30.33
C LEU A 863 2.29 19.72 -29.18
N ALA A 864 1.56 18.90 -28.43
CA ALA A 864 0.77 19.39 -27.29
C ALA A 864 1.65 20.09 -26.24
N ALA A 865 1.07 21.05 -25.51
CA ALA A 865 1.79 21.67 -24.40
C ALA A 865 2.18 20.60 -23.35
N PRO A 866 3.33 20.71 -22.65
CA PRO A 866 3.72 19.74 -21.62
C PRO A 866 2.68 19.54 -20.51
N SER A 867 1.86 20.57 -20.22
CA SER A 867 0.76 20.49 -19.26
C SER A 867 -0.48 19.74 -19.78
N ARG A 868 -0.57 19.47 -21.09
CA ARG A 868 -1.68 18.79 -21.76
C ARG A 868 -1.23 17.46 -22.38
N PHE A 869 -0.47 16.68 -21.62
CA PHE A 869 0.08 15.40 -22.07
C PHE A 869 -1.01 14.40 -22.50
N ALA A 870 -2.21 14.46 -21.89
CA ALA A 870 -3.36 13.64 -22.30
C ALA A 870 -3.82 13.93 -23.74
N ASP A 871 -3.60 15.13 -24.28
CA ASP A 871 -3.92 15.41 -25.69
C ASP A 871 -2.97 14.68 -26.66
N CYS A 872 -1.80 14.20 -26.20
CA CYS A 872 -0.92 13.38 -27.03
C CYS A 872 -1.48 11.99 -27.28
N HIS A 873 -2.46 11.57 -26.47
CA HIS A 873 -3.17 10.31 -26.60
C HIS A 873 -4.30 10.33 -27.63
N THR A 874 -4.51 11.43 -28.35
CA THR A 874 -5.57 11.51 -29.36
C THR A 874 -5.07 10.95 -30.71
N ALA A 875 -5.76 9.92 -31.24
CA ALA A 875 -5.43 9.31 -32.53
C ALA A 875 -5.34 10.34 -33.68
N THR A 876 -6.28 11.28 -33.76
CA THR A 876 -6.30 12.36 -34.75
C THR A 876 -5.04 13.23 -34.70
N ARG A 877 -4.51 13.48 -33.50
CA ARG A 877 -3.29 14.26 -33.32
C ARG A 877 -2.07 13.51 -33.80
N SER A 878 -1.98 12.21 -33.49
CA SER A 878 -0.96 11.32 -34.03
C SER A 878 -1.01 11.24 -35.55
N LEU A 879 -2.22 11.19 -36.13
CA LEU A 879 -2.42 11.20 -37.58
C LEU A 879 -1.90 12.50 -38.20
N CYS A 880 -2.24 13.66 -37.64
CA CYS A 880 -1.73 14.94 -38.09
C CYS A 880 -0.20 15.03 -38.03
N ASP A 881 0.41 14.49 -36.98
CA ASP A 881 1.85 14.46 -36.83
C ASP A 881 2.55 13.63 -37.91
N ILE A 882 1.97 12.46 -38.21
CA ILE A 882 2.45 11.55 -39.24
C ILE A 882 2.25 12.18 -40.63
N LEU A 883 1.06 12.72 -40.93
CA LEU A 883 0.80 13.40 -42.21
C LEU A 883 1.75 14.58 -42.43
N TYR A 884 1.99 15.39 -41.39
CA TYR A 884 2.92 16.52 -41.49
C TYR A 884 4.38 16.06 -41.70
N THR A 885 4.82 15.02 -40.98
CA THR A 885 6.23 14.60 -41.01
C THR A 885 6.56 13.72 -42.20
N CYS A 886 5.71 12.72 -42.46
CA CYS A 886 5.87 11.73 -43.53
C CYS A 886 5.28 12.17 -44.87
N GLY A 887 4.51 13.25 -44.87
CA GLY A 887 3.72 13.70 -46.00
C GLY A 887 2.37 12.97 -46.07
N SER A 888 1.36 13.65 -46.63
CA SER A 888 0.03 13.07 -46.83
C SER A 888 -0.08 12.27 -48.13
N GLY A 889 0.77 12.57 -49.12
CA GLY A 889 0.63 12.00 -50.45
C GLY A 889 -0.78 12.25 -51.00
N ASN A 890 -1.46 11.19 -51.44
CA ASN A 890 -2.84 11.28 -51.94
C ASN A 890 -3.90 11.19 -50.84
N ARG A 891 -3.51 11.08 -49.56
CA ARG A 891 -4.46 11.03 -48.44
C ARG A 891 -4.96 12.43 -48.10
N PRO A 892 -6.25 12.57 -47.72
CA PRO A 892 -6.78 13.87 -47.33
C PRO A 892 -6.13 14.38 -46.04
N VAL A 893 -6.08 15.70 -45.91
CA VAL A 893 -5.59 16.40 -44.72
C VAL A 893 -6.76 16.83 -43.83
N LEU A 894 -6.56 16.82 -42.51
CA LEU A 894 -7.57 17.16 -41.52
C LEU A 894 -7.50 18.63 -41.11
N CYS A 895 -8.66 19.28 -40.95
CA CYS A 895 -8.75 20.65 -40.43
C CYS A 895 -8.19 20.81 -39.02
N GLU A 896 -8.33 19.77 -38.20
CA GLU A 896 -7.89 19.71 -36.81
C GLU A 896 -6.36 19.81 -36.68
N CYS A 897 -5.59 19.47 -37.73
CA CYS A 897 -4.13 19.55 -37.69
C CYS A 897 -3.65 20.97 -37.39
N VAL A 898 -4.24 21.98 -38.03
CA VAL A 898 -3.86 23.37 -37.76
C VAL A 898 -4.31 23.82 -36.36
N ALA A 899 -5.47 23.33 -35.89
CA ALA A 899 -5.93 23.57 -34.52
C ALA A 899 -4.99 22.95 -33.46
N PHE A 900 -4.31 21.85 -33.80
CA PHE A 900 -3.31 21.20 -32.96
C PHE A 900 -1.92 21.84 -33.03
N GLY A 901 -1.73 22.87 -33.86
CA GLY A 901 -0.49 23.63 -33.98
C GLY A 901 0.42 23.19 -35.13
N TYR A 902 -0.05 22.33 -36.03
CA TYR A 902 0.68 22.00 -37.26
C TYR A 902 0.55 23.15 -38.29
N PRO A 903 1.54 23.36 -39.17
CA PRO A 903 1.44 24.37 -40.24
C PRO A 903 0.24 24.15 -41.17
N GLU A 904 -0.25 25.18 -41.84
CA GLU A 904 -1.27 25.01 -42.89
C GLU A 904 -0.69 24.16 -44.04
N PRO A 905 -1.41 23.13 -44.54
CA PRO A 905 -0.95 22.32 -45.67
C PRO A 905 -0.97 23.13 -46.97
N GLU A 906 -0.20 22.68 -47.96
CA GLU A 906 -0.13 23.34 -49.26
C GLU A 906 -1.39 23.03 -50.08
N PRO A 907 -2.05 24.03 -50.71
CA PRO A 907 -3.19 23.77 -51.58
C PRO A 907 -2.75 23.07 -52.86
N THR A 908 -3.48 22.02 -53.26
CA THR A 908 -3.36 21.40 -54.58
C THR A 908 -4.38 22.00 -55.58
N GLY A 909 -5.34 22.80 -55.09
CA GLY A 909 -6.33 23.55 -55.89
C GLY A 909 -6.34 25.07 -55.63
N ASP A 910 -7.43 25.75 -56.01
CA ASP A 910 -7.55 27.22 -55.95
C ASP A 910 -8.04 27.77 -54.60
N ARG A 911 -8.57 26.93 -53.71
CA ARG A 911 -9.12 27.37 -52.42
C ARG A 911 -8.05 27.42 -51.32
N THR A 912 -8.23 28.33 -50.37
CA THR A 912 -7.35 28.43 -49.20
C THR A 912 -7.81 27.50 -48.08
N PHE A 913 -6.87 26.96 -47.31
CA PHE A 913 -7.16 25.98 -46.23
C PHE A 913 -8.18 26.52 -45.23
N ARG A 914 -8.03 27.78 -44.82
CA ARG A 914 -8.96 28.45 -43.90
C ARG A 914 -10.38 28.58 -44.46
N THR A 915 -10.53 28.72 -45.77
CA THR A 915 -11.86 28.78 -46.41
C THR A 915 -12.47 27.39 -46.45
N ALA A 916 -11.70 26.38 -46.86
CA ALA A 916 -12.11 24.98 -46.88
C ALA A 916 -12.60 24.50 -45.50
N CYS A 917 -11.84 24.74 -44.43
CA CYS A 917 -12.25 24.31 -43.08
C CYS A 917 -13.46 25.08 -42.51
N LYS A 918 -13.75 26.29 -43.01
CA LYS A 918 -14.95 27.05 -42.61
C LYS A 918 -16.21 26.60 -43.33
N GLU A 919 -16.10 25.93 -44.47
CA GLU A 919 -17.25 25.38 -45.19
C GLU A 919 -17.77 24.10 -44.51
N PHE A 920 -16.93 23.47 -43.68
CA PHE A 920 -17.24 22.26 -42.94
C PHE A 920 -17.71 22.51 -41.50
N LEU A 921 -17.30 23.62 -40.86
CA LEU A 921 -17.77 24.09 -39.55
C LEU A 921 -19.06 24.91 -39.65
#